data_AF-A0A924QK94-F1
#
_entry.id   AF-A0A924QK94-F1
#
_cell.length_a   1.000
_cell.length_b   1.000
_cell.length_c   1.000
_cell.angle_alpha   90.00
_cell.angle_beta   90.00
_cell.angle_gamma   90.00
#
_symmetry.space_group_name_H-M   'P 1'
#
loop_
_entity.id
_entity.type
_entity.pdbx_description
1 polymer ?
#
loop_
_entity_poly.entity_id
_entity_poly.type
_entity_poly.pdbx_seq_one_letter_code
_entity_poly.pdbx_strand_id
1 'polypeptide(L)'
;MAALIAMVPASEVNFTLPNFKGRHALVFERLENGADGAVSWVGHLKVHGKSYRAILTGNQNQDQAFGRILTPEGEFKLQTDAAGQYLIDTAAAGLKEVVSAQDDVLVPPNAAALKAESLRLGTDEATSPPPAQGIAPQLNVTIDVMVLYTPGLVTSLGSVAAVQTRIANLAAVANQAYIDSEVAMTMNVVYTGLANYSDTIDIPTALTAMTDRSDPAFANVANLRSAYGADFVSLIRPYVGGGTCGLAWLGGYKNTPISGSVDSAYSVVENGSFGNSICSDYTFAHEIGHNMGNQHDRITSGYATGAGVGAYSYSFGYGVNNAFVSVMAYPASYTNAPRIGRFSNPGLFTCLGLQCGISEFSSNSANNALSMNNVRVAVSNYMSSCGSTVVSPLSQAYSYASNQGSLSVQVSGSCAWNAASNASWIKLVSSASGQGNTNLTYSVDANPLASSRVGTLFVNGQTVTIMQSGFSSNATKADVRTYVPTAAATSGYTSFVRVINTGNSATQVSVALVDALTGAVGVPGLLADSLAPGAAKTFTSAQIETAVGPIAANLRPRLRLLAAAGSTLEAQSFLLQPGGAFNEVSGAQAGNSVVVPTFVPNAAAATGYVSYVRIINTGGVTTAVSVARIDPATGATGPLFNLTDNLVAGGARTFTAAEIEAALGFAISAAERPRLLFASQTTPIEVQSFLLQPGGAFTNVSGSQSGSTVDVPSYVPAASPGYTSFVRLINTSAAVSLVTVALIDPDTGLVGSAKTVAPALAGNSSMTLSSAQIEAALGVTISAVSRPRIRLTAASATLEVQSFLLQPGGVFNEISNGTMGSTVTVRTYVPAADSGSGYTSYVRVINTGAVPTAIYVALVDAVTGAQGGSSLLLASMPAGGARTFNSSQIEAALGQAVPAGTRGRLAVTGTEVLQVQSFLTQPGGAFTEVTSGQ
;
A
#
# COMPACT_ATOMS: atom_id res chain seq x y z
N MET A 1 -25.45 -2.40 24.57
CA MET A 1 -25.79 -2.39 23.13
C MET A 1 -25.52 -3.72 22.41
N ALA A 2 -24.28 -4.24 22.39
CA ALA A 2 -23.82 -5.35 21.51
C ALA A 2 -24.78 -6.56 21.33
N ALA A 3 -25.43 -7.06 22.39
CA ALA A 3 -26.36 -8.19 22.30
C ALA A 3 -27.60 -7.92 21.43
N LEU A 4 -28.04 -6.66 21.30
CA LEU A 4 -29.11 -6.26 20.38
C LEU A 4 -28.64 -6.27 18.93
N ILE A 5 -27.40 -5.83 18.67
CA ILE A 5 -26.80 -5.78 17.33
C ILE A 5 -26.61 -7.19 16.75
N ALA A 6 -26.36 -8.19 17.60
CA ALA A 6 -26.23 -9.59 17.20
C ALA A 6 -27.58 -10.32 16.92
N MET A 7 -28.72 -9.62 17.00
CA MET A 7 -30.04 -10.21 16.72
C MET A 7 -30.27 -10.45 15.22
N VAL A 8 -30.96 -11.54 14.88
CA VAL A 8 -31.46 -11.81 13.51
C VAL A 8 -32.90 -11.31 13.36
N PRO A 9 -33.33 -10.79 12.19
CA PRO A 9 -34.67 -10.22 12.00
C PRO A 9 -35.81 -11.14 12.48
N ALA A 10 -36.86 -10.54 13.02
CA ALA A 10 -37.98 -11.19 13.70
C ALA A 10 -37.64 -11.93 15.02
N SER A 11 -36.38 -11.96 15.49
CA SER A 11 -36.10 -12.41 16.86
C SER A 11 -36.59 -11.42 17.93
N GLU A 12 -36.82 -11.95 19.14
CA GLU A 12 -37.46 -11.24 20.25
C GLU A 12 -36.48 -10.93 21.39
N VAL A 13 -36.55 -9.71 21.92
CA VAL A 13 -35.84 -9.31 23.14
C VAL A 13 -36.85 -8.83 24.19
N ASN A 14 -36.73 -9.37 25.42
CA ASN A 14 -37.57 -8.95 26.54
C ASN A 14 -36.82 -7.90 27.37
N PHE A 15 -37.43 -6.74 27.59
CA PHE A 15 -36.93 -5.69 28.47
C PHE A 15 -37.94 -5.41 29.59
N THR A 16 -37.42 -5.00 30.75
CA THR A 16 -38.23 -4.61 31.91
C THR A 16 -38.15 -3.09 32.04
N LEU A 17 -39.29 -2.42 32.12
CA LEU A 17 -39.32 -0.97 32.29
C LEU A 17 -39.13 -0.55 33.76
N PRO A 18 -38.65 0.68 34.02
CA PRO A 18 -38.62 1.25 35.36
C PRO A 18 -40.00 1.21 36.06
N ASN A 19 -39.99 1.30 37.39
CA ASN A 19 -41.20 1.40 38.23
C ASN A 19 -42.24 0.29 38.01
N PHE A 20 -41.79 -0.91 37.60
CA PHE A 20 -42.64 -2.07 37.32
C PHE A 20 -43.73 -1.85 36.25
N LYS A 21 -43.52 -0.93 35.29
CA LYS A 21 -44.39 -0.72 34.11
C LYS A 21 -44.32 -1.86 33.08
N GLY A 22 -44.39 -3.10 33.56
CA GLY A 22 -44.40 -4.32 32.76
C GLY A 22 -43.04 -4.82 32.28
N ARG A 23 -43.06 -6.04 31.74
CA ARG A 23 -41.99 -6.63 30.94
C ARG A 23 -42.52 -6.74 29.51
N HIS A 24 -41.91 -6.02 28.59
CA HIS A 24 -42.35 -5.94 27.20
C HIS A 24 -41.40 -6.73 26.31
N ALA A 25 -41.94 -7.37 25.26
CA ALA A 25 -41.16 -8.01 24.22
C ALA A 25 -41.08 -7.10 23.00
N LEU A 26 -39.87 -6.79 22.53
CA LEU A 26 -39.66 -6.15 21.23
C LEU A 26 -39.37 -7.21 20.18
N VAL A 27 -39.94 -7.04 18.99
CA VAL A 27 -39.54 -7.75 17.77
C VAL A 27 -38.54 -6.89 17.03
N PHE A 28 -37.40 -7.48 16.65
CA PHE A 28 -36.37 -6.83 15.84
C PHE A 28 -36.75 -6.78 14.36
N GLU A 29 -36.54 -5.63 13.69
CA GLU A 29 -36.77 -5.46 12.25
C GLU A 29 -35.47 -5.26 11.46
N ARG A 30 -34.66 -4.24 11.76
CA ARG A 30 -33.40 -3.96 11.05
C ARG A 30 -32.33 -3.33 11.94
N LEU A 31 -31.07 -3.51 11.56
CA LEU A 31 -30.02 -2.55 11.88
C LEU A 31 -30.02 -1.43 10.84
N GLU A 32 -29.54 -0.26 11.25
CA GLU A 32 -29.26 0.88 10.41
C GLU A 32 -27.92 1.47 10.87
N ASN A 33 -26.93 1.50 9.97
CA ASN A 33 -25.57 1.94 10.32
C ASN A 33 -25.46 3.45 10.13
N GLY A 34 -25.04 4.16 11.18
CA GLY A 34 -24.68 5.57 11.12
C GLY A 34 -23.18 5.80 10.90
N ALA A 35 -22.79 7.06 10.90
CA ALA A 35 -21.39 7.47 10.91
C ALA A 35 -20.64 6.94 12.15
N ASP A 36 -19.30 6.91 12.06
CA ASP A 36 -18.37 6.68 13.18
C ASP A 36 -18.57 5.36 13.97
N GLY A 37 -19.24 4.38 13.38
CA GLY A 37 -19.52 3.07 13.99
C GLY A 37 -20.74 3.03 14.92
N ALA A 38 -21.56 4.07 14.91
CA ALA A 38 -22.87 4.04 15.56
C ALA A 38 -23.81 3.08 14.79
N VAL A 39 -24.55 2.24 15.53
CA VAL A 39 -25.55 1.33 14.96
C VAL A 39 -26.89 1.57 15.64
N SER A 40 -27.92 1.81 14.84
CA SER A 40 -29.31 1.95 15.26
C SER A 40 -30.05 0.63 15.08
N TRP A 41 -30.46 0.03 16.19
CA TRP A 41 -31.35 -1.11 16.26
C TRP A 41 -32.80 -0.62 16.18
N VAL A 42 -33.59 -1.18 15.27
CA VAL A 42 -34.98 -0.77 15.03
C VAL A 42 -35.94 -1.96 15.20
N GLY A 43 -37.00 -1.75 15.96
CA GLY A 43 -38.03 -2.75 16.23
C GLY A 43 -39.36 -2.16 16.69
N HIS A 44 -40.23 -3.01 17.24
CA HIS A 44 -41.54 -2.62 17.77
C HIS A 44 -42.02 -3.54 18.91
N LEU A 45 -42.97 -3.10 19.73
CA LEU A 45 -43.57 -3.93 20.79
C LEU A 45 -44.43 -5.04 20.19
N LYS A 46 -44.07 -6.30 20.44
CA LYS A 46 -44.72 -7.51 19.88
C LYS A 46 -46.25 -7.52 20.02
N VAL A 47 -46.76 -7.05 21.16
CA VAL A 47 -48.20 -7.07 21.48
C VAL A 47 -48.98 -5.96 20.77
N HIS A 48 -48.34 -4.82 20.49
CA HIS A 48 -49.00 -3.61 19.96
C HIS A 48 -48.59 -3.26 18.52
N GLY A 49 -47.68 -4.03 17.93
CA GLY A 49 -47.24 -3.89 16.55
C GLY A 49 -46.47 -2.61 16.25
N LYS A 50 -46.32 -2.32 14.95
CA LYS A 50 -45.49 -1.23 14.41
C LYS A 50 -45.91 0.20 14.78
N SER A 51 -47.04 0.39 15.47
CA SER A 51 -47.43 1.68 16.04
C SER A 51 -46.64 2.05 17.30
N TYR A 52 -46.05 1.06 17.98
CA TYR A 52 -45.26 1.23 19.20
C TYR A 52 -43.80 0.88 18.92
N ARG A 53 -43.08 1.87 18.38
CA ARG A 53 -41.69 1.74 17.92
C ARG A 53 -40.67 1.79 19.05
N ALA A 54 -39.61 1.00 18.88
CA ALA A 54 -38.39 1.09 19.66
C ALA A 54 -37.21 1.32 18.71
N ILE A 55 -36.45 2.40 18.93
CA ILE A 55 -35.29 2.81 18.13
C ILE A 55 -34.17 3.09 19.11
N LEU A 56 -33.14 2.24 19.13
CA LEU A 56 -32.06 2.25 20.11
C LEU A 56 -30.72 2.29 19.37
N THR A 57 -29.89 3.28 19.66
CA THR A 57 -28.63 3.54 18.96
C THR A 57 -27.47 3.52 19.95
N GLY A 58 -26.36 2.91 19.56
CA GLY A 58 -25.12 2.90 20.34
C GLY A 58 -23.92 2.54 19.47
N ASN A 59 -22.72 2.84 19.95
CA ASN A 59 -21.48 2.41 19.30
C ASN A 59 -21.08 1.01 19.80
N GLN A 60 -20.43 0.19 18.98
CA GLN A 60 -19.95 -1.14 19.42
C GLN A 60 -18.74 -1.06 20.36
N ASN A 61 -17.96 0.02 20.29
CA ASN A 61 -16.67 0.15 20.97
C ASN A 61 -16.65 1.19 22.10
N GLN A 62 -17.78 1.82 22.42
CA GLN A 62 -17.86 2.95 23.34
C GLN A 62 -19.17 2.90 24.14
N ASP A 63 -19.11 3.29 25.42
CA ASP A 63 -20.22 3.14 26.36
C ASP A 63 -21.17 4.35 26.35
N GLN A 64 -21.78 4.61 25.19
CA GLN A 64 -22.91 5.51 25.05
C GLN A 64 -24.07 4.83 24.32
N ALA A 65 -25.29 5.20 24.71
CA ALA A 65 -26.52 4.83 24.02
C ALA A 65 -27.56 5.96 24.06
N PHE A 66 -28.33 6.06 22.98
CA PHE A 66 -29.45 6.98 22.83
C PHE A 66 -30.64 6.26 22.22
N GLY A 67 -31.85 6.72 22.46
CA GLY A 67 -33.02 6.18 21.78
C GLY A 67 -34.33 6.40 22.47
N ARG A 68 -35.38 5.82 21.90
CA ARG A 68 -36.75 5.94 22.37
C ARG A 68 -37.50 4.63 22.25
N ILE A 69 -38.33 4.35 23.25
CA ILE A 69 -39.25 3.21 23.31
C ILE A 69 -40.62 3.79 23.63
N LEU A 70 -41.54 3.71 22.67
CA LEU A 70 -42.93 4.13 22.86
C LEU A 70 -43.75 2.93 23.33
N THR A 71 -44.40 3.01 24.49
CA THR A 71 -45.30 1.98 25.02
C THR A 71 -46.66 2.59 25.40
N PRO A 72 -47.71 1.77 25.67
CA PRO A 72 -49.00 2.28 26.14
C PRO A 72 -48.91 3.09 27.44
N GLU A 73 -47.87 2.87 28.25
CA GLU A 73 -47.63 3.51 29.54
C GLU A 73 -46.76 4.79 29.45
N GLY A 74 -46.38 5.22 28.24
CA GLY A 74 -45.62 6.45 27.97
C GLY A 74 -44.45 6.28 27.00
N GLU A 75 -43.70 7.37 26.77
CA GLU A 75 -42.40 7.31 26.08
C GLU A 75 -41.27 7.19 27.09
N PHE A 76 -40.36 6.24 26.83
CA PHE A 76 -39.11 6.07 27.55
C PHE A 76 -37.95 6.47 26.66
N LYS A 77 -37.10 7.38 27.13
CA LYS A 77 -35.91 7.84 26.41
C LYS A 77 -34.66 7.23 27.03
N LEU A 78 -33.87 6.54 26.22
CA LEU A 78 -32.51 6.15 26.55
C LEU A 78 -31.60 7.33 26.20
N GLN A 79 -30.79 7.79 27.14
CA GLN A 79 -29.92 8.95 26.97
C GLN A 79 -28.58 8.73 27.66
N THR A 80 -27.51 9.24 27.05
CA THR A 80 -26.20 9.40 27.71
C THR A 80 -25.92 10.88 27.94
N ASP A 81 -25.38 11.21 29.09
CA ASP A 81 -24.82 12.53 29.41
C ASP A 81 -23.49 12.41 30.17
N ALA A 82 -22.93 13.52 30.63
CA ALA A 82 -21.65 13.55 31.35
C ALA A 82 -21.63 12.80 32.71
N ALA A 83 -22.80 12.43 33.27
CA ALA A 83 -22.91 11.68 34.52
C ALA A 83 -23.22 10.18 34.31
N GLY A 84 -23.75 9.78 33.15
CA GLY A 84 -23.94 8.36 32.81
C GLY A 84 -24.99 8.08 31.74
N GLN A 85 -25.48 6.83 31.73
CA GLN A 85 -26.60 6.38 30.89
C GLN A 85 -27.88 6.25 31.72
N TYR A 86 -28.99 6.77 31.18
CA TYR A 86 -30.28 6.82 31.85
C TYR A 86 -31.41 6.32 30.93
N LEU A 87 -32.35 5.56 31.51
CA LEU A 87 -33.63 5.22 30.88
C LEU A 87 -34.74 6.04 31.56
N ILE A 88 -35.15 7.11 30.91
CA ILE A 88 -36.00 8.16 31.47
C ILE A 88 -37.47 7.89 31.09
N ASP A 89 -38.32 7.64 32.07
CA ASP A 89 -39.78 7.68 31.94
C ASP A 89 -40.21 9.15 31.83
N THR A 90 -40.46 9.63 30.61
CA THR A 90 -40.71 11.07 30.34
C THR A 90 -41.90 11.61 31.11
N ALA A 91 -42.97 10.82 31.20
CA ALA A 91 -44.20 11.18 31.91
C ALA A 91 -44.00 11.19 33.43
N ALA A 92 -43.30 10.20 34.01
CA ALA A 92 -43.01 10.18 35.44
C ALA A 92 -42.00 11.27 35.86
N ALA A 93 -41.10 11.67 34.96
CA ALA A 93 -40.22 12.83 35.14
C ALA A 93 -40.96 14.19 35.01
N GLY A 94 -42.24 14.19 34.66
CA GLY A 94 -43.04 15.41 34.47
C GLY A 94 -42.65 16.25 33.25
N LEU A 95 -41.88 15.67 32.33
CA LEU A 95 -41.38 16.33 31.13
C LEU A 95 -42.50 16.49 30.09
N LYS A 96 -42.56 17.65 29.45
CA LYS A 96 -43.54 17.99 28.42
C LYS A 96 -42.83 18.45 27.16
N GLU A 97 -43.31 18.01 25.99
CA GLU A 97 -42.79 18.51 24.72
C GLU A 97 -42.94 20.04 24.66
N VAL A 98 -41.91 20.75 24.18
CA VAL A 98 -41.99 22.19 23.98
C VAL A 98 -43.09 22.50 22.96
N VAL A 99 -43.99 23.41 23.34
CA VAL A 99 -44.98 24.00 22.46
C VAL A 99 -44.45 25.37 22.09
N SER A 100 -44.12 25.59 20.81
CA SER A 100 -43.63 26.89 20.37
C SER A 100 -44.72 27.95 20.50
N ALA A 101 -44.31 29.15 20.91
CA ALA A 101 -45.16 30.34 20.92
C ALA A 101 -45.03 31.15 19.61
N GLN A 102 -44.26 30.67 18.65
CA GLN A 102 -43.96 31.30 17.35
C GLN A 102 -43.92 30.22 16.25
N ASP A 103 -44.06 30.61 14.98
CA ASP A 103 -43.82 29.70 13.84
C ASP A 103 -42.34 29.26 13.86
N ASP A 104 -42.05 27.97 13.98
CA ASP A 104 -40.72 27.37 13.78
C ASP A 104 -40.37 27.14 12.31
N VAL A 105 -41.00 27.93 11.42
CA VAL A 105 -40.71 27.98 10.00
C VAL A 105 -40.62 29.43 9.49
N LEU A 106 -39.55 29.74 8.76
CA LEU A 106 -39.35 31.03 8.11
C LEU A 106 -39.47 30.93 6.59
N VAL A 107 -39.95 32.00 5.95
CA VAL A 107 -39.97 32.12 4.48
C VAL A 107 -38.61 32.62 3.97
N PRO A 108 -37.96 31.94 3.01
CA PRO A 108 -36.70 32.40 2.43
C PRO A 108 -36.76 33.83 1.87
N PRO A 109 -35.77 34.71 2.14
CA PRO A 109 -35.76 36.09 1.63
C PRO A 109 -35.80 36.18 0.09
N ASN A 110 -35.32 35.15 -0.61
CA ASN A 110 -35.25 35.06 -2.06
C ASN A 110 -36.53 34.46 -2.72
N ALA A 111 -37.51 33.96 -1.95
CA ALA A 111 -38.65 33.18 -2.47
C ALA A 111 -39.45 33.90 -3.58
N ALA A 112 -39.56 35.24 -3.51
CA ALA A 112 -40.22 36.03 -4.55
C ALA A 112 -39.41 36.11 -5.86
N ALA A 113 -38.08 36.13 -5.79
CA ALA A 113 -37.20 36.13 -6.96
C ALA A 113 -37.14 34.75 -7.62
N LEU A 114 -37.09 33.67 -6.83
CA LEU A 114 -37.17 32.29 -7.31
C LEU A 114 -38.45 32.04 -8.12
N LYS A 115 -39.60 32.57 -7.65
CA LYS A 115 -40.87 32.51 -8.39
C LYS A 115 -40.86 33.30 -9.70
N ALA A 116 -40.17 34.44 -9.74
CA ALA A 116 -40.07 35.23 -10.96
C ALA A 116 -39.25 34.51 -12.05
N GLU A 117 -38.19 33.80 -11.67
CA GLU A 117 -37.36 33.06 -12.62
C GLU A 117 -37.99 31.74 -13.06
N SER A 118 -38.75 31.02 -12.22
CA SER A 118 -39.48 29.81 -12.66
C SER A 118 -40.54 30.14 -13.73
N LEU A 119 -41.29 31.21 -13.52
CA LEU A 119 -42.23 31.77 -14.49
C LEU A 119 -41.54 32.23 -15.78
N ARG A 120 -40.30 32.72 -15.70
CA ARG A 120 -39.49 33.16 -16.86
C ARG A 120 -38.91 32.01 -17.66
N LEU A 121 -38.55 30.91 -17.00
CA LEU A 121 -38.02 29.68 -17.62
C LEU A 121 -39.11 28.70 -18.08
N GLY A 122 -40.36 28.92 -17.67
CA GLY A 122 -41.49 28.04 -18.00
C GLY A 122 -41.49 26.71 -17.22
N THR A 123 -40.75 26.63 -16.11
CA THR A 123 -40.54 25.41 -15.32
C THR A 123 -41.47 25.33 -14.09
N ASP A 124 -42.67 25.89 -14.19
CA ASP A 124 -43.68 25.79 -13.14
C ASP A 124 -44.32 24.39 -13.16
N GLU A 125 -43.90 23.50 -12.25
CA GLU A 125 -44.59 22.22 -11.97
C GLU A 125 -45.98 22.41 -11.31
N ALA A 126 -46.49 23.64 -11.28
CA ALA A 126 -47.55 24.09 -10.37
C ALA A 126 -48.99 23.99 -10.91
N THR A 127 -49.20 23.58 -12.17
CA THR A 127 -50.52 23.68 -12.85
C THR A 127 -51.21 22.37 -13.20
N SER A 128 -50.54 21.22 -13.07
CA SER A 128 -51.18 19.90 -13.23
C SER A 128 -51.13 19.12 -11.92
N PRO A 129 -52.25 18.62 -11.35
CA PRO A 129 -52.15 17.57 -10.36
C PRO A 129 -51.43 16.38 -11.01
N PRO A 130 -50.50 15.70 -10.30
CA PRO A 130 -49.89 14.50 -10.85
C PRO A 130 -51.00 13.49 -11.20
N PRO A 131 -50.93 12.80 -12.35
CA PRO A 131 -51.91 11.76 -12.67
C PRO A 131 -51.91 10.75 -11.53
N ALA A 132 -53.10 10.41 -11.02
CA ALA A 132 -53.25 9.61 -9.80
C ALA A 132 -52.38 8.35 -9.89
N GLN A 133 -51.27 8.35 -9.14
CA GLN A 133 -50.22 7.36 -9.28
C GLN A 133 -50.78 6.01 -8.83
N GLY A 134 -51.06 5.13 -9.79
CA GLY A 134 -51.27 3.71 -9.52
C GLY A 134 -50.06 3.14 -8.78
N ILE A 135 -50.24 1.99 -8.13
CA ILE A 135 -49.28 1.40 -7.17
C ILE A 135 -48.04 0.82 -7.89
N ALA A 136 -47.24 1.71 -8.48
CA ALA A 136 -45.90 1.46 -8.98
C ALA A 136 -44.90 1.70 -7.83
N PRO A 137 -43.88 0.83 -7.65
CA PRO A 137 -42.86 1.04 -6.64
C PRO A 137 -42.14 2.38 -6.86
N GLN A 138 -42.32 3.31 -5.93
CA GLN A 138 -41.64 4.60 -5.96
C GLN A 138 -40.12 4.37 -5.77
N LEU A 139 -39.31 4.86 -6.72
CA LEU A 139 -37.85 4.82 -6.60
C LEU A 139 -37.41 5.46 -5.27
N ASN A 140 -36.77 4.68 -4.41
CA ASN A 140 -36.24 5.18 -3.14
C ASN A 140 -34.95 5.98 -3.39
N VAL A 141 -34.91 7.23 -2.94
CA VAL A 141 -33.72 8.10 -3.05
C VAL A 141 -33.02 8.24 -1.70
N THR A 142 -31.73 8.58 -1.73
CA THR A 142 -31.00 9.03 -0.54
C THR A 142 -30.95 10.56 -0.54
N ILE A 143 -31.20 11.20 0.60
CA ILE A 143 -30.84 12.61 0.82
C ILE A 143 -29.63 12.68 1.74
N ASP A 144 -28.63 13.46 1.37
CA ASP A 144 -27.38 13.59 2.12
C ASP A 144 -27.44 14.81 3.05
N VAL A 145 -27.15 14.63 4.34
CA VAL A 145 -27.30 15.66 5.37
C VAL A 145 -25.99 15.90 6.11
N MET A 146 -25.58 17.18 6.18
CA MET A 146 -24.48 17.64 7.02
C MET A 146 -25.01 18.12 8.37
N VAL A 147 -24.44 17.63 9.47
CA VAL A 147 -24.87 18.00 10.83
C VAL A 147 -23.74 18.66 11.62
N LEU A 148 -23.90 19.95 11.88
CA LEU A 148 -23.01 20.72 12.75
C LEU A 148 -23.47 20.61 14.20
N TYR A 149 -22.55 20.74 15.16
CA TYR A 149 -22.88 20.76 16.59
C TYR A 149 -22.00 21.72 17.39
N THR A 150 -22.51 22.20 18.53
CA THR A 150 -21.82 23.18 19.38
C THR A 150 -20.95 22.54 20.48
N PRO A 151 -19.99 23.29 21.08
CA PRO A 151 -19.27 22.86 22.27
C PRO A 151 -20.18 22.60 23.47
N GLY A 152 -21.31 23.30 23.58
CA GLY A 152 -22.33 23.04 24.60
C GLY A 152 -22.94 21.65 24.47
N LEU A 153 -23.17 21.15 23.25
CA LEU A 153 -23.71 19.79 23.03
C LEU A 153 -22.68 18.70 23.34
N VAL A 154 -21.40 18.94 23.04
CA VAL A 154 -20.31 18.05 23.48
C VAL A 154 -20.23 18.02 25.01
N THR A 155 -20.45 19.16 25.67
CA THR A 155 -20.42 19.29 27.13
C THR A 155 -21.59 18.59 27.80
N SER A 156 -22.83 18.78 27.30
CA SER A 156 -24.04 18.20 27.89
C SER A 156 -24.14 16.69 27.65
N LEU A 157 -23.67 16.19 26.50
CA LEU A 157 -23.61 14.75 26.20
C LEU A 157 -22.28 14.09 26.65
N GLY A 158 -21.39 14.84 27.29
CA GLY A 158 -20.12 14.35 27.87
C GLY A 158 -19.00 14.02 26.89
N SER A 159 -19.27 13.76 25.61
CA SER A 159 -18.23 13.52 24.59
C SER A 159 -18.70 13.74 23.15
N VAL A 160 -17.75 13.97 22.24
CA VAL A 160 -18.02 14.02 20.78
C VAL A 160 -18.65 12.72 20.27
N ALA A 161 -18.18 11.57 20.77
CA ALA A 161 -18.73 10.26 20.43
C ALA A 161 -20.21 10.12 20.82
N ALA A 162 -20.61 10.70 21.96
CA ALA A 162 -22.01 10.77 22.38
C ALA A 162 -22.83 11.67 21.45
N VAL A 163 -22.31 12.84 21.05
CA VAL A 163 -22.97 13.70 20.05
C VAL A 163 -23.17 12.96 18.72
N GLN A 164 -22.14 12.31 18.19
CA GLN A 164 -22.21 11.55 16.93
C GLN A 164 -23.22 10.39 17.02
N THR A 165 -23.24 9.66 18.14
CA THR A 165 -24.20 8.58 18.39
C THR A 165 -25.64 9.11 18.50
N ARG A 166 -25.82 10.31 19.07
CA ARG A 166 -27.13 10.98 19.14
C ARG A 166 -27.58 11.51 17.77
N ILE A 167 -26.67 12.01 16.92
CA ILE A 167 -27.00 12.40 15.54
C ILE A 167 -27.45 11.18 14.73
N ALA A 168 -26.73 10.06 14.82
CA ALA A 168 -27.13 8.79 14.19
C ALA A 168 -28.48 8.25 14.72
N ASN A 169 -28.81 8.52 15.98
CA ASN A 169 -30.10 8.19 16.57
C ASN A 169 -31.25 9.04 15.98
N LEU A 170 -31.06 10.37 15.88
CA LEU A 170 -32.05 11.28 15.28
C LEU A 170 -32.27 10.97 13.79
N ALA A 171 -31.21 10.64 13.04
CA ALA A 171 -31.32 10.19 11.65
C ALA A 171 -32.15 8.89 11.52
N ALA A 172 -31.93 7.90 12.40
CA ALA A 172 -32.72 6.67 12.42
C ALA A 172 -34.19 6.87 12.84
N VAL A 173 -34.47 7.87 13.69
CA VAL A 173 -35.84 8.30 14.01
C VAL A 173 -36.51 8.92 12.78
N ALA A 174 -35.80 9.77 12.02
CA ALA A 174 -36.30 10.34 10.76
C ALA A 174 -36.55 9.26 9.69
N ASN A 175 -35.59 8.37 9.45
CA ASN A 175 -35.71 7.24 8.52
C ASN A 175 -36.88 6.31 8.89
N GLN A 176 -37.07 6.02 10.18
CA GLN A 176 -38.21 5.23 10.59
C GLN A 176 -39.54 5.96 10.37
N ALA A 177 -39.58 7.29 10.54
CA ALA A 177 -40.77 8.08 10.23
C ALA A 177 -41.07 8.10 8.72
N TYR A 178 -40.06 8.16 7.84
CA TYR A 178 -40.26 8.06 6.38
C TYR A 178 -40.85 6.69 6.00
N ILE A 179 -40.26 5.60 6.51
CA ILE A 179 -40.72 4.22 6.27
C ILE A 179 -42.14 3.99 6.78
N ASP A 180 -42.46 4.43 8.01
CA ASP A 180 -43.81 4.28 8.59
C ASP A 180 -44.87 5.20 7.94
N SER A 181 -44.48 6.08 7.01
CA SER A 181 -45.35 7.00 6.25
C SER A 181 -45.43 6.71 4.75
N GLU A 182 -44.74 5.68 4.25
CA GLU A 182 -44.58 5.36 2.82
C GLU A 182 -43.90 6.48 2.00
N VAL A 183 -42.94 7.19 2.61
CA VAL A 183 -42.03 8.09 1.87
C VAL A 183 -40.82 7.29 1.36
N ALA A 184 -40.62 7.27 0.04
CA ALA A 184 -39.53 6.56 -0.63
C ALA A 184 -38.21 7.35 -0.56
N MET A 185 -37.74 7.60 0.66
CA MET A 185 -36.56 8.40 0.96
C MET A 185 -35.77 7.80 2.12
N THR A 186 -34.45 7.90 2.06
CA THR A 186 -33.54 7.57 3.16
C THR A 186 -32.62 8.75 3.43
N MET A 187 -32.58 9.24 4.66
CA MET A 187 -31.60 10.19 5.15
C MET A 187 -30.28 9.49 5.44
N ASN A 188 -29.20 10.06 4.91
CA ASN A 188 -27.82 9.68 5.18
C ASN A 188 -27.08 10.87 5.81
N VAL A 189 -26.30 10.65 6.87
CA VAL A 189 -25.51 11.73 7.51
C VAL A 189 -24.08 11.63 7.01
N VAL A 190 -23.76 12.46 6.01
CA VAL A 190 -22.46 12.45 5.29
C VAL A 190 -21.34 13.15 6.05
N TYR A 191 -21.66 14.05 6.98
CA TYR A 191 -20.68 14.76 7.80
C TYR A 191 -21.25 15.11 9.17
N THR A 192 -20.41 14.97 10.20
CA THR A 192 -20.62 15.59 11.52
C THR A 192 -19.41 16.45 11.89
N GLY A 193 -19.63 17.63 12.47
CA GLY A 193 -18.52 18.50 12.87
C GLY A 193 -18.86 19.62 13.86
N LEU A 194 -17.84 20.04 14.60
CA LEU A 194 -17.96 21.09 15.61
C LEU A 194 -18.01 22.49 14.96
N ALA A 195 -19.11 23.22 15.17
CA ALA A 195 -19.20 24.65 14.93
C ALA A 195 -19.03 25.39 16.27
N ASN A 196 -18.02 26.25 16.39
CA ASN A 196 -17.74 27.00 17.63
C ASN A 196 -18.67 28.21 17.79
N TYR A 197 -19.97 27.95 17.82
CA TYR A 197 -21.05 28.92 17.91
C TYR A 197 -21.73 28.86 19.29
N SER A 198 -22.44 29.92 19.68
CA SER A 198 -23.05 30.02 21.00
C SER A 198 -24.43 29.36 21.08
N ASP A 199 -24.66 28.64 22.17
CA ASP A 199 -25.94 27.99 22.49
C ASP A 199 -27.03 29.01 22.90
N THR A 200 -26.66 30.21 23.36
CA THR A 200 -27.59 31.21 23.91
C THR A 200 -28.03 32.29 22.92
N ILE A 201 -27.51 32.29 21.70
CA ILE A 201 -28.05 33.13 20.61
C ILE A 201 -29.39 32.54 20.16
N ASP A 202 -30.37 33.37 19.82
CA ASP A 202 -31.69 32.93 19.38
C ASP A 202 -31.64 32.11 18.07
N ILE A 203 -32.65 31.24 17.86
CA ILE A 203 -32.65 30.34 16.70
C ILE A 203 -32.74 31.10 15.35
N PRO A 204 -33.57 32.15 15.18
CA PRO A 204 -33.58 32.95 13.96
C PRO A 204 -32.21 33.55 13.58
N THR A 205 -31.49 34.12 14.54
CA THR A 205 -30.13 34.62 14.31
C THR A 205 -29.16 33.47 13.98
N ALA A 206 -29.25 32.32 14.67
CA ALA A 206 -28.41 31.16 14.40
C ALA A 206 -28.63 30.57 12.99
N LEU A 207 -29.89 30.43 12.57
CA LEU A 207 -30.27 29.95 11.24
C LEU A 207 -29.74 30.89 10.14
N THR A 208 -29.96 32.20 10.32
CA THR A 208 -29.48 33.23 9.40
C THR A 208 -27.95 33.23 9.33
N ALA A 209 -27.25 33.19 10.47
CA ALA A 209 -25.79 33.18 10.52
C ALA A 209 -25.15 31.96 9.82
N MET A 210 -25.79 30.79 9.92
CA MET A 210 -25.35 29.59 9.19
C MET A 210 -25.69 29.64 7.69
N THR A 211 -26.85 30.20 7.33
CA THR A 211 -27.30 30.33 5.93
C THR A 211 -26.43 31.33 5.18
N ASP A 212 -26.16 32.51 5.75
CA ASP A 212 -25.35 33.56 5.11
C ASP A 212 -23.83 33.39 5.34
N ARG A 213 -23.44 32.45 6.21
CA ARG A 213 -22.05 32.26 6.70
C ARG A 213 -21.47 33.53 7.33
N SER A 214 -22.31 34.34 7.97
CA SER A 214 -21.95 35.66 8.50
C SER A 214 -21.23 35.62 9.85
N ASP A 215 -21.28 34.48 10.55
CA ASP A 215 -20.45 34.21 11.73
C ASP A 215 -19.22 33.35 11.37
N PRO A 216 -18.02 33.63 11.92
CA PRO A 216 -16.81 32.84 11.68
C PRO A 216 -16.95 31.32 11.93
N ALA A 217 -17.82 30.89 12.85
CA ALA A 217 -18.10 29.47 13.11
C ALA A 217 -18.70 28.74 11.89
N PHE A 218 -19.31 29.48 10.96
CA PHE A 218 -19.95 28.93 9.75
C PHE A 218 -19.20 29.23 8.45
N ALA A 219 -18.05 29.94 8.51
CA ALA A 219 -17.32 30.37 7.31
C ALA A 219 -16.95 29.22 6.34
N ASN A 220 -16.70 28.00 6.85
CA ASN A 220 -16.35 26.84 6.02
C ASN A 220 -17.56 25.99 5.58
N VAL A 221 -18.79 26.35 5.95
CA VAL A 221 -20.01 25.54 5.72
C VAL A 221 -20.31 25.35 4.23
N ALA A 222 -20.04 26.34 3.38
CA ALA A 222 -20.18 26.19 1.93
C ALA A 222 -19.25 25.09 1.36
N ASN A 223 -17.99 25.10 1.79
CA ASN A 223 -16.97 24.15 1.34
C ASN A 223 -17.29 22.74 1.85
N LEU A 224 -17.67 22.59 3.12
CA LEU A 224 -18.03 21.30 3.70
C LEU A 224 -19.29 20.72 3.04
N ARG A 225 -20.34 21.52 2.85
CA ARG A 225 -21.57 21.09 2.15
C ARG A 225 -21.26 20.59 0.74
N SER A 226 -20.42 21.31 0.00
CA SER A 226 -20.00 20.94 -1.36
C SER A 226 -19.07 19.73 -1.39
N ALA A 227 -18.19 19.58 -0.41
CA ALA A 227 -17.22 18.49 -0.36
C ALA A 227 -17.83 17.17 0.14
N TYR A 228 -18.87 17.21 0.97
CA TYR A 228 -19.57 16.00 1.43
C TYR A 228 -20.87 15.74 0.66
N GLY A 229 -21.22 16.56 -0.33
CA GLY A 229 -22.40 16.35 -1.19
C GLY A 229 -23.72 16.53 -0.45
N ALA A 230 -23.76 17.35 0.61
CA ALA A 230 -24.89 17.43 1.53
C ALA A 230 -26.03 18.32 1.01
N ASP A 231 -27.11 17.70 0.53
CA ASP A 231 -28.36 18.35 0.16
C ASP A 231 -28.89 19.29 1.24
N PHE A 232 -28.83 18.88 2.51
CA PHE A 232 -29.29 19.68 3.66
C PHE A 232 -28.18 19.93 4.68
N VAL A 233 -28.29 21.03 5.44
CA VAL A 233 -27.42 21.33 6.58
C VAL A 233 -28.25 21.61 7.82
N SER A 234 -27.88 21.02 8.96
CA SER A 234 -28.53 21.30 10.24
C SER A 234 -27.52 21.57 11.35
N LEU A 235 -27.83 22.51 12.26
CA LEU A 235 -27.06 22.77 13.47
C LEU A 235 -27.79 22.20 14.68
N ILE A 236 -27.18 21.30 15.44
CA ILE A 236 -27.76 20.73 16.66
C ILE A 236 -27.02 21.25 17.90
N ARG A 237 -27.76 21.76 18.89
CA ARG A 237 -27.21 22.33 20.13
C ARG A 237 -28.09 21.98 21.35
N PRO A 238 -27.68 22.27 22.61
CA PRO A 238 -28.49 21.94 23.79
C PRO A 238 -29.68 22.89 23.93
N TYR A 239 -30.86 22.36 24.24
CA TYR A 239 -32.01 23.20 24.54
C TYR A 239 -31.79 24.01 25.83
N VAL A 240 -31.59 25.33 25.70
CA VAL A 240 -31.37 26.28 26.82
C VAL A 240 -32.63 27.02 27.28
N GLY A 241 -33.82 26.53 26.94
CA GLY A 241 -35.10 27.13 27.36
C GLY A 241 -35.65 28.21 26.42
N GLY A 242 -35.19 28.27 25.16
CA GLY A 242 -35.53 29.31 24.19
C GLY A 242 -36.99 29.35 23.68
N GLY A 243 -37.88 28.48 24.16
CA GLY A 243 -39.31 28.51 23.84
C GLY A 243 -39.74 27.81 22.54
N THR A 244 -38.80 27.48 21.66
CA THR A 244 -38.96 26.54 20.53
C THR A 244 -37.84 25.50 20.57
N CYS A 245 -38.03 24.35 19.91
CA CYS A 245 -37.01 23.32 19.72
C CYS A 245 -36.37 23.29 18.34
N GLY A 246 -36.87 24.09 17.39
CA GLY A 246 -36.44 24.06 16.00
C GLY A 246 -36.61 25.41 15.31
N LEU A 247 -35.97 25.53 14.15
CA LEU A 247 -36.29 26.53 13.14
C LEU A 247 -35.72 26.08 11.79
N ALA A 248 -36.54 26.16 10.75
CA ALA A 248 -36.16 25.83 9.38
C ALA A 248 -36.65 26.87 8.37
N TRP A 249 -36.07 26.84 7.17
CA TRP A 249 -36.60 27.60 6.03
C TRP A 249 -37.63 26.76 5.26
N LEU A 250 -38.73 27.39 4.83
CA LEU A 250 -39.75 26.70 4.05
C LEU A 250 -39.35 26.55 2.58
N GLY A 251 -38.99 25.34 2.19
CA GLY A 251 -38.79 24.99 0.78
C GLY A 251 -40.07 25.19 -0.05
N GLY A 252 -39.93 25.59 -1.31
CA GLY A 252 -41.05 25.61 -2.26
C GLY A 252 -42.24 26.54 -1.93
N TYR A 253 -42.07 27.49 -1.01
CA TYR A 253 -43.14 28.38 -0.50
C TYR A 253 -44.11 28.94 -1.57
N LYS A 254 -45.42 28.80 -1.34
CA LYS A 254 -46.50 29.19 -2.28
C LYS A 254 -46.38 28.49 -3.65
N ASN A 255 -46.13 27.17 -3.61
CA ASN A 255 -45.93 26.30 -4.77
C ASN A 255 -44.82 26.80 -5.73
N THR A 256 -43.70 27.32 -5.23
CA THR A 256 -42.52 27.54 -6.08
C THR A 256 -41.78 26.22 -6.30
N PRO A 257 -41.13 25.99 -7.45
CA PRO A 257 -40.36 24.77 -7.68
C PRO A 257 -39.33 24.54 -6.57
N ILE A 258 -39.38 23.37 -5.95
CA ILE A 258 -38.57 23.04 -4.77
C ILE A 258 -37.06 23.14 -5.07
N SER A 259 -36.65 22.81 -6.31
CA SER A 259 -35.28 22.90 -6.83
C SER A 259 -34.62 24.27 -6.66
N GLY A 260 -35.40 25.36 -6.60
CA GLY A 260 -34.88 26.70 -6.31
C GLY A 260 -34.47 26.94 -4.85
N SER A 261 -34.82 26.03 -3.93
CA SER A 261 -34.66 26.24 -2.48
C SER A 261 -33.29 25.76 -1.93
N VAL A 262 -32.36 25.35 -2.80
CA VAL A 262 -31.04 24.80 -2.44
C VAL A 262 -30.24 25.70 -1.49
N ASP A 263 -30.25 27.02 -1.72
CA ASP A 263 -29.55 28.00 -0.87
C ASP A 263 -30.19 28.18 0.51
N SER A 264 -31.40 27.67 0.71
CA SER A 264 -32.15 27.76 1.96
C SER A 264 -32.39 26.40 2.61
N ALA A 265 -31.71 25.32 2.19
CA ALA A 265 -31.81 23.99 2.78
C ALA A 265 -31.08 23.86 4.15
N TYR A 266 -31.37 24.78 5.06
CA TYR A 266 -30.71 24.97 6.36
C TYR A 266 -31.72 24.91 7.51
N SER A 267 -31.36 24.30 8.64
CA SER A 267 -32.17 24.31 9.87
C SER A 267 -31.35 24.30 11.15
N VAL A 268 -31.96 24.63 12.28
CA VAL A 268 -31.36 24.52 13.62
C VAL A 268 -32.27 23.68 14.52
N VAL A 269 -31.69 22.83 15.36
CA VAL A 269 -32.38 21.90 16.25
C VAL A 269 -31.82 21.97 17.66
N GLU A 270 -32.71 22.07 18.64
CA GLU A 270 -32.41 22.01 20.06
C GLU A 270 -32.57 20.58 20.57
N ASN A 271 -31.60 20.08 21.35
CA ASN A 271 -31.57 18.74 21.88
C ASN A 271 -31.56 18.72 23.42
N GLY A 272 -32.36 17.84 24.01
CA GLY A 272 -32.42 17.63 25.46
C GLY A 272 -33.62 18.35 26.10
N SER A 273 -33.47 18.74 27.37
CA SER A 273 -34.53 19.35 28.18
C SER A 273 -34.02 20.48 29.06
N PHE A 274 -34.89 21.44 29.34
CA PHE A 274 -34.65 22.59 30.21
C PHE A 274 -35.84 22.76 31.15
N GLY A 275 -35.61 22.68 32.46
CA GLY A 275 -36.69 22.54 33.45
C GLY A 275 -37.57 21.34 33.12
N ASN A 276 -38.89 21.55 33.08
CA ASN A 276 -39.87 20.50 32.77
C ASN A 276 -40.20 20.39 31.26
N SER A 277 -39.44 21.06 30.39
CA SER A 277 -39.67 21.10 28.95
C SER A 277 -38.60 20.30 28.19
N ILE A 278 -39.01 19.46 27.24
CA ILE A 278 -38.12 18.58 26.46
C ILE A 278 -38.34 18.75 24.95
N CYS A 279 -37.27 18.66 24.17
CA CYS A 279 -37.35 18.60 22.72
C CYS A 279 -37.61 17.17 22.21
N SER A 280 -38.50 17.08 21.22
CA SER A 280 -38.93 15.82 20.63
C SER A 280 -37.80 15.20 19.79
N ASP A 281 -37.68 13.87 19.81
CA ASP A 281 -36.72 13.19 18.93
C ASP A 281 -37.13 13.27 17.44
N TYR A 282 -38.39 13.68 17.19
CA TYR A 282 -38.88 13.98 15.85
C TYR A 282 -38.54 15.39 15.34
N THR A 283 -38.00 16.30 16.18
CA THR A 283 -37.72 17.68 15.77
C THR A 283 -36.76 17.73 14.58
N PHE A 284 -35.70 16.92 14.57
CA PHE A 284 -34.79 16.83 13.41
C PHE A 284 -35.50 16.39 12.11
N ALA A 285 -36.51 15.51 12.21
CA ALA A 285 -37.34 15.13 11.06
C ALA A 285 -38.35 16.22 10.66
N HIS A 286 -38.80 17.03 11.63
CA HIS A 286 -39.68 18.19 11.44
C HIS A 286 -38.98 19.27 10.61
N GLU A 287 -37.80 19.71 11.05
CA GLU A 287 -37.02 20.76 10.37
C GLU A 287 -36.62 20.38 8.95
N ILE A 288 -36.16 19.14 8.74
CA ILE A 288 -35.84 18.65 7.40
C ILE A 288 -37.13 18.52 6.56
N GLY A 289 -38.28 18.25 7.20
CA GLY A 289 -39.61 18.34 6.59
C GLY A 289 -39.94 19.75 6.06
N HIS A 290 -39.65 20.81 6.81
CA HIS A 290 -39.80 22.20 6.35
C HIS A 290 -38.86 22.54 5.18
N ASN A 291 -37.60 22.12 5.23
CA ASN A 291 -36.65 22.32 4.12
C ASN A 291 -37.09 21.59 2.83
N MET A 292 -37.88 20.51 2.95
CA MET A 292 -38.57 19.80 1.85
C MET A 292 -39.94 20.40 1.47
N GLY A 293 -40.30 21.56 2.03
CA GLY A 293 -41.51 22.29 1.69
C GLY A 293 -42.79 21.78 2.33
N ASN A 294 -42.70 21.11 3.48
CA ASN A 294 -43.85 20.82 4.32
C ASN A 294 -44.16 21.99 5.25
N GLN A 295 -45.44 22.34 5.35
CA GLN A 295 -45.98 23.20 6.38
C GLN A 295 -46.41 22.39 7.61
N HIS A 296 -46.68 23.10 8.70
CA HIS A 296 -47.41 22.58 9.86
C HIS A 296 -48.78 21.99 9.48
N ASP A 297 -49.48 21.43 10.45
CA ASP A 297 -50.91 21.15 10.31
C ASP A 297 -51.73 22.42 10.04
N ARG A 298 -52.94 22.25 9.50
CA ARG A 298 -53.81 23.38 9.11
C ARG A 298 -54.40 24.18 10.26
N ILE A 299 -54.34 23.68 11.51
CA ILE A 299 -54.71 24.47 12.69
C ILE A 299 -53.53 25.38 13.03
N THR A 300 -52.33 24.81 13.17
CA THR A 300 -51.13 25.53 13.64
C THR A 300 -50.59 26.50 12.60
N SER A 301 -50.49 26.13 11.32
CA SER A 301 -50.12 27.06 10.23
C SER A 301 -51.12 28.21 10.05
N GLY A 302 -52.34 28.08 10.57
CA GLY A 302 -53.35 29.13 10.61
C GLY A 302 -53.15 30.18 11.71
N TYR A 303 -52.33 29.90 12.74
CA TYR A 303 -52.14 30.82 13.89
C TYR A 303 -51.10 31.93 13.65
N ALA A 304 -50.19 31.75 12.69
CA ALA A 304 -48.92 32.49 12.69
C ALA A 304 -48.89 33.73 11.78
N THR A 305 -48.78 33.56 10.45
CA THR A 305 -48.18 34.60 9.58
C THR A 305 -48.90 34.87 8.26
N GLY A 306 -49.88 34.07 7.86
CA GLY A 306 -50.32 34.05 6.47
C GLY A 306 -49.24 33.48 5.52
N ALA A 307 -48.30 32.69 6.06
CA ALA A 307 -47.52 31.76 5.27
C ALA A 307 -48.47 30.91 4.43
N GLY A 308 -48.17 30.80 3.13
CA GLY A 308 -49.03 30.08 2.21
C GLY A 308 -48.89 28.56 2.37
N VAL A 309 -49.43 27.86 1.38
CA VAL A 309 -49.06 26.47 1.08
C VAL A 309 -47.54 26.34 0.96
N GLY A 310 -47.00 25.16 1.28
CA GLY A 310 -45.59 24.82 1.07
C GLY A 310 -45.29 24.54 -0.41
N ALA A 311 -44.54 23.48 -0.69
CA ALA A 311 -44.26 23.03 -2.05
C ALA A 311 -45.53 22.67 -2.84
N TYR A 312 -46.57 22.15 -2.16
CA TYR A 312 -47.88 21.86 -2.74
C TYR A 312 -49.03 22.25 -1.81
N SER A 313 -50.24 22.32 -2.37
CA SER A 313 -51.47 22.68 -1.66
C SER A 313 -51.87 21.73 -0.52
N TYR A 314 -51.32 20.52 -0.51
CA TYR A 314 -51.57 19.43 0.45
C TYR A 314 -50.38 19.14 1.38
N SER A 315 -49.30 19.91 1.32
CA SER A 315 -48.06 19.73 2.11
C SER A 315 -48.21 20.06 3.61
N PHE A 316 -49.33 19.73 4.24
CA PHE A 316 -49.66 20.08 5.63
C PHE A 316 -49.61 18.87 6.56
N GLY A 317 -49.19 19.10 7.80
CA GLY A 317 -49.34 18.16 8.91
C GLY A 317 -50.79 17.77 9.19
N TYR A 318 -50.95 16.73 9.98
CA TYR A 318 -52.26 16.24 10.44
C TYR A 318 -52.25 15.83 11.93
N GLY A 319 -53.41 15.86 12.56
CA GLY A 319 -53.63 15.41 13.92
C GLY A 319 -55.11 15.19 14.22
N VAL A 320 -55.40 14.50 15.31
CA VAL A 320 -56.76 14.20 15.77
C VAL A 320 -56.82 14.40 17.29
N ASN A 321 -57.77 15.22 17.74
CA ASN A 321 -57.92 15.63 19.15
C ASN A 321 -57.94 14.43 20.11
N ASN A 322 -57.12 14.48 21.15
CA ASN A 322 -56.92 13.42 22.15
C ASN A 322 -56.39 12.07 21.61
N ALA A 323 -56.02 11.96 20.33
CA ALA A 323 -55.60 10.69 19.72
C ALA A 323 -54.14 10.69 19.25
N PHE A 324 -53.76 11.53 18.28
CA PHE A 324 -52.38 11.66 17.83
C PHE A 324 -52.10 12.99 17.11
N VAL A 325 -50.82 13.34 16.98
CA VAL A 325 -50.33 14.33 16.00
C VAL A 325 -49.19 13.75 15.16
N SER A 326 -49.15 14.08 13.88
CA SER A 326 -48.06 13.72 12.96
C SER A 326 -46.75 14.46 13.27
N VAL A 327 -45.67 14.09 12.57
CA VAL A 327 -44.37 14.77 12.69
C VAL A 327 -44.50 16.27 12.45
N MET A 328 -45.30 16.73 11.47
CA MET A 328 -45.49 18.16 11.16
C MET A 328 -46.67 18.82 11.89
N ALA A 329 -47.13 18.30 13.03
CA ALA A 329 -48.33 18.80 13.72
C ALA A 329 -48.10 19.02 15.22
N TYR A 330 -48.73 20.03 15.84
CA TYR A 330 -48.43 20.40 17.22
C TYR A 330 -49.34 19.73 18.26
N PRO A 331 -48.80 19.05 19.30
CA PRO A 331 -49.61 18.39 20.34
C PRO A 331 -50.65 19.31 20.98
N ALA A 332 -50.28 20.55 21.31
CA ALA A 332 -51.16 21.54 21.94
C ALA A 332 -52.42 21.85 21.12
N SER A 333 -52.30 21.93 19.80
CA SER A 333 -53.41 22.17 18.86
C SER A 333 -54.47 21.05 18.88
N TYR A 334 -54.14 19.88 19.44
CA TYR A 334 -54.96 18.67 19.47
C TYR A 334 -55.19 18.13 20.89
N THR A 335 -55.29 19.02 21.88
CA THR A 335 -55.50 18.70 23.32
C THR A 335 -54.32 17.95 23.97
N ASN A 336 -53.09 18.24 23.55
CA ASN A 336 -51.86 17.52 23.95
C ASN A 336 -51.85 16.05 23.51
N ALA A 337 -52.47 15.74 22.36
CA ALA A 337 -52.40 14.41 21.77
C ALA A 337 -50.95 14.00 21.44
N PRO A 338 -50.57 12.73 21.64
CA PRO A 338 -49.18 12.28 21.51
C PRO A 338 -48.66 12.37 20.07
N ARG A 339 -47.41 12.81 19.92
CA ARG A 339 -46.71 12.82 18.63
C ARG A 339 -46.34 11.40 18.20
N ILE A 340 -46.75 11.02 17.00
CA ILE A 340 -46.37 9.75 16.36
C ILE A 340 -45.33 9.98 15.27
N GLY A 341 -44.50 8.97 15.03
CA GLY A 341 -43.47 8.98 13.99
C GLY A 341 -44.04 8.73 12.60
N ARG A 342 -44.99 9.55 12.18
CA ARG A 342 -45.53 9.56 10.81
C ARG A 342 -45.75 10.97 10.31
N PHE A 343 -45.39 11.20 9.06
CA PHE A 343 -45.84 12.31 8.24
C PHE A 343 -47.29 12.06 7.80
N SER A 344 -48.06 13.10 7.47
CA SER A 344 -49.46 12.90 7.10
C SER A 344 -49.60 12.12 5.78
N ASN A 345 -50.43 11.07 5.79
CA ASN A 345 -50.70 10.21 4.63
C ASN A 345 -52.15 9.68 4.68
N PRO A 346 -53.05 10.09 3.77
CA PRO A 346 -54.45 9.65 3.77
C PRO A 346 -54.65 8.19 3.36
N GLY A 347 -53.66 7.51 2.76
CA GLY A 347 -53.72 6.09 2.42
C GLY A 347 -53.52 5.15 3.61
N LEU A 348 -52.94 5.64 4.71
CA LEU A 348 -52.59 4.83 5.88
C LEU A 348 -53.64 4.92 6.99
N PHE A 349 -53.96 3.78 7.61
CA PHE A 349 -54.82 3.64 8.79
C PHE A 349 -54.05 3.23 10.06
N THR A 350 -52.72 3.33 10.02
CA THR A 350 -51.81 2.87 11.08
C THR A 350 -51.65 3.86 12.23
N CYS A 351 -52.27 5.04 12.16
CA CYS A 351 -52.23 6.08 13.18
C CYS A 351 -53.20 5.74 14.32
N LEU A 352 -52.80 4.76 15.13
CA LEU A 352 -53.60 4.19 16.24
C LEU A 352 -54.97 3.62 15.77
N GLY A 353 -55.04 3.13 14.54
CA GLY A 353 -56.27 2.63 13.90
C GLY A 353 -57.09 3.72 13.18
N LEU A 354 -56.66 4.99 13.25
CA LEU A 354 -57.25 6.10 12.52
C LEU A 354 -56.47 6.39 11.23
N GLN A 355 -57.14 7.08 10.30
CA GLN A 355 -56.53 7.57 9.05
C GLN A 355 -55.43 8.59 9.36
N CYS A 356 -54.28 8.48 8.68
CA CYS A 356 -53.08 9.27 8.95
C CYS A 356 -53.01 10.63 8.22
N GLY A 357 -54.05 11.04 7.48
CA GLY A 357 -54.07 12.29 6.73
C GLY A 357 -55.40 12.55 6.05
N ILE A 358 -55.47 13.61 5.23
CA ILE A 358 -56.65 13.99 4.43
C ILE A 358 -56.23 14.07 2.96
N SER A 359 -57.03 13.48 2.05
CA SER A 359 -56.71 13.42 0.61
C SER A 359 -56.39 14.78 0.02
N GLU A 360 -55.34 14.81 -0.79
CA GLU A 360 -54.87 15.91 -1.65
C GLU A 360 -55.97 16.62 -2.45
N PHE A 361 -57.06 15.93 -2.80
CA PHE A 361 -58.21 16.50 -3.51
C PHE A 361 -59.17 17.31 -2.61
N SER A 362 -59.02 17.26 -1.28
CA SER A 362 -59.83 18.02 -0.33
C SER A 362 -59.27 19.44 -0.11
N SER A 363 -60.15 20.42 0.12
CA SER A 363 -59.75 21.80 0.44
C SER A 363 -58.99 21.93 1.76
N ASN A 364 -59.17 20.97 2.68
CA ASN A 364 -58.43 20.81 3.93
C ASN A 364 -57.40 19.66 3.90
N SER A 365 -56.90 19.29 2.71
CA SER A 365 -55.93 18.21 2.47
C SER A 365 -54.68 18.26 3.37
N ALA A 366 -54.19 17.09 3.77
CA ALA A 366 -53.00 16.92 4.60
C ALA A 366 -52.30 15.61 4.20
N ASN A 367 -51.32 15.72 3.31
CA ASN A 367 -50.59 14.62 2.71
C ASN A 367 -49.10 14.98 2.50
N ASN A 368 -48.38 15.16 3.61
CA ASN A 368 -46.92 15.35 3.62
C ASN A 368 -46.21 14.20 2.90
N ALA A 369 -46.70 12.97 3.00
CA ALA A 369 -46.05 11.81 2.37
C ALA A 369 -46.03 11.93 0.84
N LEU A 370 -47.14 12.36 0.21
CA LEU A 370 -47.16 12.68 -1.22
C LEU A 370 -46.27 13.89 -1.54
N SER A 371 -46.28 14.93 -0.70
CA SER A 371 -45.43 16.11 -0.89
C SER A 371 -43.94 15.74 -0.93
N MET A 372 -43.49 15.00 0.10
CA MET A 372 -42.13 14.50 0.23
C MET A 372 -41.76 13.56 -0.91
N ASN A 373 -42.66 12.63 -1.28
CA ASN A 373 -42.44 11.74 -2.41
C ASN A 373 -42.27 12.51 -3.73
N ASN A 374 -43.02 13.58 -3.96
CA ASN A 374 -42.92 14.35 -5.20
C ASN A 374 -41.62 15.18 -5.25
N VAL A 375 -41.23 15.85 -4.15
CA VAL A 375 -39.98 16.64 -4.13
C VAL A 375 -38.70 15.79 -4.09
N ARG A 376 -38.78 14.51 -3.70
CA ARG A 376 -37.62 13.69 -3.29
C ARG A 376 -36.44 13.72 -4.27
N VAL A 377 -36.72 13.62 -5.57
CA VAL A 377 -35.70 13.56 -6.64
C VAL A 377 -35.05 14.93 -6.86
N ALA A 378 -35.78 16.03 -6.66
CA ALA A 378 -35.23 17.37 -6.78
C ALA A 378 -34.36 17.74 -5.56
N VAL A 379 -34.77 17.33 -4.35
CA VAL A 379 -33.99 17.61 -3.13
C VAL A 379 -32.79 16.69 -2.96
N SER A 380 -32.81 15.45 -3.47
CA SER A 380 -31.64 14.55 -3.52
C SER A 380 -30.63 14.86 -4.64
N ASN A 381 -30.75 16.05 -5.23
CA ASN A 381 -29.86 16.60 -6.25
C ASN A 381 -29.60 18.10 -5.96
N TYR A 382 -29.85 18.56 -4.72
CA TYR A 382 -29.48 19.90 -4.28
C TYR A 382 -27.96 20.07 -4.32
N MET A 383 -27.23 19.03 -3.93
CA MET A 383 -25.80 18.91 -4.21
C MET A 383 -25.56 17.74 -5.17
N SER A 384 -24.41 17.73 -5.85
CA SER A 384 -23.92 16.50 -6.47
C SER A 384 -23.50 15.55 -5.36
N SER A 385 -24.30 14.52 -5.10
CA SER A 385 -24.03 13.57 -4.01
C SER A 385 -22.68 12.89 -4.18
N CYS A 386 -21.99 12.67 -3.06
CA CYS A 386 -20.66 12.07 -3.04
C CYS A 386 -20.73 10.55 -3.16
N GLY A 387 -21.18 10.10 -4.34
CA GLY A 387 -21.41 8.71 -4.70
C GLY A 387 -20.25 7.79 -4.30
N SER A 388 -20.61 6.61 -3.79
CA SER A 388 -19.80 5.66 -3.01
C SER A 388 -18.30 5.73 -3.24
N THR A 389 -17.56 6.09 -2.19
CA THR A 389 -16.10 6.07 -2.21
C THR A 389 -15.60 4.64 -2.42
N VAL A 390 -14.87 4.41 -3.52
CA VAL A 390 -14.27 3.11 -3.86
C VAL A 390 -12.83 3.13 -3.41
N VAL A 391 -12.51 2.29 -2.42
CA VAL A 391 -11.16 2.13 -1.86
C VAL A 391 -10.61 0.78 -2.28
N SER A 392 -9.40 0.76 -2.82
CA SER A 392 -8.79 -0.48 -3.31
C SER A 392 -7.27 -0.53 -3.06
N PRO A 393 -6.73 -1.66 -2.57
CA PRO A 393 -7.42 -2.87 -2.13
C PRO A 393 -8.04 -2.74 -0.72
N LEU A 394 -9.09 -3.51 -0.43
CA LEU A 394 -9.74 -3.56 0.90
C LEU A 394 -9.04 -4.51 1.91
N SER A 395 -7.99 -5.20 1.50
CA SER A 395 -7.18 -6.05 2.38
C SER A 395 -5.73 -6.06 1.92
N GLN A 396 -4.80 -5.97 2.87
CA GLN A 396 -3.36 -6.04 2.67
C GLN A 396 -2.73 -6.95 3.71
N ALA A 397 -1.77 -7.78 3.30
CA ALA A 397 -1.07 -8.73 4.15
C ALA A 397 0.43 -8.46 4.11
N TYR A 398 0.99 -8.04 5.24
CA TYR A 398 2.40 -7.67 5.37
C TYR A 398 3.21 -8.66 6.18
N SER A 399 4.50 -8.66 5.91
CA SER A 399 5.50 -9.29 6.78
C SER A 399 5.40 -8.78 8.22
N TYR A 400 5.96 -9.55 9.15
CA TYR A 400 6.19 -9.08 10.52
C TYR A 400 7.18 -7.91 10.63
N ALA A 401 7.76 -7.43 9.52
CA ALA A 401 8.67 -6.31 9.46
C ALA A 401 8.01 -5.01 8.98
N SER A 402 8.75 -3.89 8.99
CA SER A 402 8.28 -2.58 8.55
C SER A 402 7.96 -2.54 7.05
N ASN A 403 6.90 -1.83 6.68
CA ASN A 403 6.35 -1.78 5.33
C ASN A 403 5.75 -0.41 4.99
N GLN A 404 5.50 -0.15 3.70
CA GLN A 404 4.63 0.93 3.24
C GLN A 404 3.52 0.37 2.35
N GLY A 405 2.36 1.02 2.37
CA GLY A 405 1.20 0.67 1.57
C GLY A 405 0.58 1.90 0.91
N SER A 406 -0.21 1.63 -0.13
CA SER A 406 -1.00 2.64 -0.84
C SER A 406 -2.39 2.10 -1.12
N LEU A 407 -3.39 2.95 -0.99
CA LEU A 407 -4.78 2.70 -1.36
C LEU A 407 -5.16 3.69 -2.46
N SER A 408 -5.72 3.20 -3.56
CA SER A 408 -6.45 4.08 -4.47
C SER A 408 -7.77 4.45 -3.80
N VAL A 409 -8.05 5.75 -3.70
CA VAL A 409 -9.32 6.30 -3.20
C VAL A 409 -9.99 7.02 -4.37
N GLN A 410 -11.07 6.44 -4.87
CA GLN A 410 -11.87 7.03 -5.95
C GLN A 410 -13.19 7.57 -5.39
N VAL A 411 -13.53 8.80 -5.76
CA VAL A 411 -14.74 9.54 -5.37
C VAL A 411 -15.33 10.22 -6.60
N SER A 412 -16.56 10.69 -6.49
CA SER A 412 -17.17 11.55 -7.52
C SER A 412 -16.63 12.99 -7.42
N GLY A 413 -16.36 13.62 -8.56
CA GLY A 413 -15.99 15.04 -8.65
C GLY A 413 -14.87 15.48 -7.69
N SER A 414 -15.13 16.55 -6.94
CA SER A 414 -14.24 17.12 -5.92
C SER A 414 -14.60 16.69 -4.49
N CYS A 415 -15.31 15.57 -4.32
CA CYS A 415 -15.76 15.14 -3.00
C CYS A 415 -14.60 14.88 -2.03
N ALA A 416 -14.83 15.21 -0.77
CA ALA A 416 -13.89 14.98 0.30
C ALA A 416 -13.79 13.50 0.64
N TRP A 417 -12.59 13.12 1.06
CA TRP A 417 -12.34 11.87 1.76
C TRP A 417 -11.58 12.15 3.06
N ASN A 418 -11.88 11.38 4.09
CA ASN A 418 -11.06 11.29 5.31
C ASN A 418 -10.52 9.87 5.49
N ALA A 419 -9.43 9.75 6.24
CA ALA A 419 -8.78 8.49 6.57
C ALA A 419 -8.31 8.48 8.03
N ALA A 420 -8.45 7.34 8.70
CA ALA A 420 -7.97 7.13 10.07
C ALA A 420 -7.54 5.66 10.26
N SER A 421 -6.59 5.39 11.16
CA SER A 421 -6.31 4.01 11.61
C SER A 421 -6.79 3.77 13.04
N ASN A 422 -7.21 2.54 13.32
CA ASN A 422 -7.47 2.08 14.68
C ASN A 422 -6.20 1.59 15.43
N ALA A 423 -5.04 1.55 14.78
CA ALA A 423 -3.84 0.93 15.32
C ALA A 423 -2.60 1.83 15.19
N SER A 424 -1.92 2.11 16.31
CA SER A 424 -0.76 3.00 16.37
C SER A 424 0.47 2.56 15.55
N TRP A 425 0.51 1.29 15.14
CA TRP A 425 1.52 0.72 14.24
C TRP A 425 1.18 0.89 12.75
N ILE A 426 0.05 1.51 12.40
CA ILE A 426 -0.32 1.90 11.04
C ILE A 426 -0.47 3.42 11.01
N LYS A 427 0.33 4.12 10.21
CA LYS A 427 0.41 5.59 10.21
C LYS A 427 0.17 6.14 8.82
N LEU A 428 -0.69 7.14 8.69
CA LEU A 428 -0.91 7.85 7.44
C LEU A 428 0.33 8.69 7.11
N VAL A 429 0.80 8.59 5.86
CA VAL A 429 1.97 9.31 5.33
C VAL A 429 1.52 10.41 4.35
N SER A 430 0.45 10.16 3.59
CA SER A 430 -0.30 11.22 2.91
C SER A 430 -1.16 12.00 3.93
N SER A 431 -1.78 13.10 3.49
CA SER A 431 -2.77 13.79 4.30
C SER A 431 -3.90 12.84 4.72
N ALA A 432 -4.38 12.99 5.96
CA ALA A 432 -5.48 12.20 6.52
C ALA A 432 -6.86 12.64 6.00
N SER A 433 -6.90 13.65 5.14
CA SER A 433 -8.05 14.03 4.34
C SER A 433 -7.62 14.73 3.05
N GLY A 434 -8.54 14.88 2.11
CA GLY A 434 -8.35 15.61 0.87
C GLY A 434 -9.64 15.66 0.06
N GLN A 435 -9.55 16.03 -1.22
CA GLN A 435 -10.68 16.12 -2.15
C GLN A 435 -10.31 15.47 -3.49
N GLY A 436 -11.30 14.86 -4.15
CA GLY A 436 -11.12 14.18 -5.44
C GLY A 436 -10.28 12.90 -5.34
N ASN A 437 -10.08 12.25 -6.49
CA ASN A 437 -9.37 10.98 -6.58
C ASN A 437 -7.91 11.09 -6.12
N THR A 438 -7.44 10.15 -5.30
CA THR A 438 -6.07 10.13 -4.78
C THR A 438 -5.47 8.73 -4.66
N ASN A 439 -4.17 8.68 -4.38
CA ASN A 439 -3.50 7.53 -3.78
C ASN A 439 -3.12 7.89 -2.34
N LEU A 440 -3.80 7.27 -1.36
CA LEU A 440 -3.55 7.45 0.06
C LEU A 440 -2.43 6.50 0.50
N THR A 441 -1.31 7.06 0.98
CA THR A 441 -0.12 6.30 1.39
C THR A 441 0.01 6.21 2.91
N TYR A 442 0.44 5.05 3.42
CA TYR A 442 0.62 4.78 4.84
C TYR A 442 1.84 3.90 5.11
N SER A 443 2.40 3.97 6.32
CA SER A 443 3.44 3.07 6.81
C SER A 443 2.89 2.07 7.82
N VAL A 444 3.45 0.87 7.82
CA VAL A 444 3.21 -0.20 8.78
C VAL A 444 4.51 -0.42 9.55
N ASP A 445 4.51 -0.17 10.86
CA ASP A 445 5.65 -0.47 11.72
C ASP A 445 5.90 -1.98 11.80
N ALA A 446 7.11 -2.39 12.14
CA ALA A 446 7.42 -3.79 12.37
C ALA A 446 6.67 -4.39 13.59
N ASN A 447 6.40 -5.68 13.52
CA ASN A 447 5.81 -6.52 14.57
C ASN A 447 6.88 -7.44 15.21
N PRO A 448 7.49 -7.05 16.35
CA PRO A 448 8.48 -7.88 17.03
C PRO A 448 7.87 -9.07 17.79
N LEU A 449 6.54 -9.20 17.84
CA LEU A 449 5.83 -10.27 18.55
C LEU A 449 5.75 -11.53 17.69
N ALA A 450 5.87 -12.71 18.31
CA ALA A 450 5.74 -13.98 17.60
C ALA A 450 4.31 -14.28 17.09
N SER A 451 3.30 -13.59 17.62
CA SER A 451 1.92 -13.62 17.13
C SER A 451 1.70 -12.59 16.02
N SER A 452 0.99 -13.00 14.97
CA SER A 452 0.44 -12.08 13.98
C SER A 452 -0.53 -11.07 14.63
N ARG A 453 -0.62 -9.87 14.07
CA ARG A 453 -1.52 -8.80 14.50
C ARG A 453 -2.37 -8.30 13.32
N VAL A 454 -3.53 -7.73 13.62
CA VAL A 454 -4.45 -7.15 12.63
C VAL A 454 -4.87 -5.77 13.10
N GLY A 455 -4.94 -4.83 12.16
CA GLY A 455 -5.46 -3.48 12.35
C GLY A 455 -6.22 -3.04 11.11
N THR A 456 -6.80 -1.84 11.12
CA THR A 456 -7.56 -1.32 9.98
C THR A 456 -7.22 0.13 9.66
N LEU A 457 -7.48 0.50 8.41
CA LEU A 457 -7.65 1.87 7.96
C LEU A 457 -9.12 2.05 7.58
N PHE A 458 -9.78 3.04 8.17
CA PHE A 458 -11.08 3.52 7.73
C PHE A 458 -10.88 4.66 6.75
N VAL A 459 -11.57 4.63 5.61
CA VAL A 459 -11.54 5.69 4.58
C VAL A 459 -12.94 5.88 4.02
N ASN A 460 -13.60 7.03 4.31
CA ASN A 460 -15.01 7.28 3.98
C ASN A 460 -15.95 6.07 4.25
N GLY A 461 -15.87 5.50 5.46
CA GLY A 461 -16.66 4.34 5.86
C GLY A 461 -16.18 2.98 5.33
N GLN A 462 -15.37 2.93 4.27
CA GLN A 462 -14.73 1.70 3.82
C GLN A 462 -13.69 1.24 4.85
N THR A 463 -13.66 -0.05 5.16
CA THR A 463 -12.68 -0.65 6.07
C THR A 463 -11.64 -1.43 5.28
N VAL A 464 -10.39 -0.97 5.29
CA VAL A 464 -9.25 -1.73 4.77
C VAL A 464 -8.60 -2.53 5.90
N THR A 465 -8.54 -3.85 5.74
CA THR A 465 -7.94 -4.75 6.73
C THR A 465 -6.43 -4.87 6.49
N ILE A 466 -5.63 -4.53 7.50
CA ILE A 466 -4.16 -4.66 7.48
C ILE A 466 -3.77 -5.83 8.38
N MET A 467 -3.41 -6.95 7.78
CA MET A 467 -2.86 -8.12 8.48
C MET A 467 -1.35 -8.06 8.49
N GLN A 468 -0.71 -8.38 9.61
CA GLN A 468 0.74 -8.41 9.74
C GLN A 468 1.19 -9.68 10.46
N SER A 469 2.12 -10.44 9.87
CA SER A 469 2.64 -11.68 10.46
C SER A 469 3.37 -11.46 11.79
N GLY A 470 3.63 -12.55 12.53
CA GLY A 470 4.49 -12.55 13.72
C GLY A 470 5.95 -12.94 13.43
N PHE A 471 6.86 -12.48 14.29
CA PHE A 471 8.30 -12.76 14.21
C PHE A 471 8.66 -14.16 14.73
N SER A 472 9.11 -15.05 13.83
CA SER A 472 9.51 -16.42 14.18
C SER A 472 10.98 -16.55 14.57
N SER A 473 11.25 -17.00 15.80
CA SER A 473 12.60 -17.38 16.26
C SER A 473 13.14 -18.66 15.59
N ASN A 474 12.26 -19.45 14.97
CA ASN A 474 12.56 -20.66 14.19
C ASN A 474 12.65 -20.40 12.67
N ALA A 475 12.73 -19.14 12.24
CA ALA A 475 13.21 -18.80 10.91
C ALA A 475 14.58 -19.46 10.63
N THR A 476 14.84 -19.91 9.42
CA THR A 476 16.20 -20.27 8.97
C THR A 476 17.06 -19.01 8.82
N LYS A 477 18.36 -19.15 9.10
CA LYS A 477 19.24 -18.04 9.46
C LYS A 477 20.47 -18.05 8.57
N ALA A 478 20.61 -17.04 7.72
CA ALA A 478 21.85 -16.74 7.03
C ALA A 478 22.46 -15.48 7.67
N ASP A 479 23.62 -15.65 8.32
CA ASP A 479 24.30 -14.59 9.05
C ASP A 479 25.37 -13.91 8.17
N VAL A 480 25.10 -12.68 7.74
CA VAL A 480 26.06 -11.88 6.95
C VAL A 480 27.05 -11.20 7.89
N ARG A 481 28.32 -11.62 7.79
CA ARG A 481 29.41 -11.19 8.69
C ARG A 481 30.13 -9.93 8.24
N THR A 482 29.90 -9.48 7.01
CA THR A 482 30.53 -8.33 6.36
C THR A 482 29.47 -7.44 5.74
N TYR A 483 29.14 -6.35 6.43
CA TYR A 483 28.21 -5.31 6.00
C TYR A 483 28.83 -3.93 6.27
N VAL A 484 28.54 -2.94 5.42
CA VAL A 484 29.02 -1.56 5.57
C VAL A 484 27.81 -0.61 5.50
N PRO A 485 27.52 0.15 6.58
CA PRO A 485 26.44 1.12 6.59
C PRO A 485 26.55 2.20 5.52
N THR A 486 25.40 2.71 5.09
CA THR A 486 25.26 3.82 4.15
C THR A 486 25.70 5.14 4.80
N ALA A 487 25.59 5.27 6.13
CA ALA A 487 26.25 6.36 6.85
C ALA A 487 27.80 6.29 6.81
N ALA A 488 28.39 5.09 6.65
CA ALA A 488 29.83 4.91 6.42
C ALA A 488 30.22 5.09 4.93
N ALA A 489 29.24 5.23 4.03
CA ALA A 489 29.45 5.57 2.62
C ALA A 489 29.86 7.03 2.38
N THR A 490 30.20 7.79 3.43
CA THR A 490 31.11 8.96 3.33
C THR A 490 32.46 8.61 2.70
N SER A 491 32.81 7.33 2.67
CA SER A 491 33.94 6.75 1.93
C SER A 491 33.60 6.31 0.48
N GLY A 492 32.35 6.44 0.05
CA GLY A 492 31.85 6.05 -1.27
C GLY A 492 31.51 4.56 -1.46
N TYR A 493 31.80 3.70 -0.48
CA TYR A 493 31.53 2.27 -0.55
C TYR A 493 30.05 1.97 -0.28
N THR A 494 29.43 1.12 -1.10
CA THR A 494 28.08 0.58 -0.89
C THR A 494 28.17 -0.94 -0.73
N SER A 495 27.76 -1.49 0.42
CA SER A 495 27.67 -2.96 0.53
C SER A 495 26.40 -3.49 -0.13
N PHE A 496 26.47 -4.72 -0.63
CA PHE A 496 25.35 -5.43 -1.23
C PHE A 496 25.24 -6.82 -0.60
N VAL A 497 24.03 -7.33 -0.44
CA VAL A 497 23.75 -8.69 0.02
C VAL A 497 22.85 -9.38 -0.98
N ARG A 498 23.33 -10.47 -1.59
CA ARG A 498 22.53 -11.37 -2.42
C ARG A 498 22.01 -12.50 -1.56
N VAL A 499 20.70 -12.70 -1.57
CA VAL A 499 20.01 -13.74 -0.82
C VAL A 499 19.39 -14.71 -1.80
N ILE A 500 19.59 -16.00 -1.57
CA ILE A 500 19.10 -17.10 -2.41
C ILE A 500 18.13 -17.93 -1.56
N ASN A 501 16.91 -18.18 -2.05
CA ASN A 501 16.03 -19.15 -1.43
C ASN A 501 16.41 -20.55 -1.91
N THR A 502 17.04 -21.34 -1.05
CA THR A 502 17.45 -22.72 -1.33
C THR A 502 16.37 -23.74 -0.96
N GLY A 503 15.21 -23.28 -0.45
CA GLY A 503 14.12 -24.12 0.02
C GLY A 503 13.03 -24.39 -1.02
N ASN A 504 12.18 -25.37 -0.73
CA ASN A 504 11.18 -25.91 -1.65
C ASN A 504 9.88 -25.08 -1.78
N SER A 505 9.80 -23.89 -1.16
CA SER A 505 8.59 -23.05 -1.19
C SER A 505 8.97 -21.57 -1.29
N ALA A 506 8.13 -20.78 -1.95
CA ALA A 506 8.34 -19.33 -2.04
C ALA A 506 8.27 -18.72 -0.63
N THR A 507 9.24 -17.88 -0.28
CA THR A 507 9.41 -17.39 1.08
C THR A 507 9.67 -15.90 1.13
N GLN A 508 9.20 -15.27 2.20
CA GLN A 508 9.42 -13.86 2.46
C GLN A 508 10.79 -13.66 3.12
N VAL A 509 11.56 -12.67 2.67
CA VAL A 509 12.93 -12.41 3.15
C VAL A 509 12.97 -11.10 3.91
N SER A 510 13.27 -11.19 5.21
CA SER A 510 13.51 -10.05 6.10
C SER A 510 14.94 -10.07 6.64
N VAL A 511 15.42 -8.96 7.17
CA VAL A 511 16.78 -8.79 7.71
C VAL A 511 16.75 -8.08 9.06
N ALA A 512 17.66 -8.44 9.95
CA ALA A 512 17.79 -7.85 11.26
C ALA A 512 19.24 -7.50 11.59
N LEU A 513 19.45 -6.47 12.41
CA LEU A 513 20.73 -6.25 13.07
C LEU A 513 20.92 -7.30 14.18
N VAL A 514 22.13 -7.83 14.32
CA VAL A 514 22.52 -8.66 15.47
C VAL A 514 23.55 -7.89 16.29
N ASP A 515 23.25 -7.69 17.56
CA ASP A 515 24.16 -7.07 18.50
C ASP A 515 25.43 -7.90 18.68
N ALA A 516 26.59 -7.24 18.63
CA ALA A 516 27.89 -7.90 18.55
C ALA A 516 28.39 -8.46 19.90
N LEU A 517 27.81 -8.02 21.03
CA LEU A 517 28.23 -8.37 22.39
C LEU A 517 27.30 -9.41 23.03
N THR A 518 26.00 -9.30 22.79
CA THR A 518 24.93 -10.11 23.39
C THR A 518 24.34 -11.15 22.43
N GLY A 519 24.52 -10.99 21.13
CA GLY A 519 23.87 -11.81 20.11
C GLY A 519 22.37 -11.56 19.96
N ALA A 520 21.81 -10.56 20.64
CA ALA A 520 20.42 -10.16 20.53
C ALA A 520 20.08 -9.73 19.09
N VAL A 521 18.90 -10.08 18.62
CA VAL A 521 18.41 -9.73 17.28
C VAL A 521 17.46 -8.55 17.40
N GLY A 522 17.79 -7.45 16.71
CA GLY A 522 16.97 -6.25 16.65
C GLY A 522 15.66 -6.47 15.89
N VAL A 523 14.76 -5.49 15.95
CA VAL A 523 13.47 -5.52 15.24
C VAL A 523 13.72 -5.62 13.72
N PRO A 524 13.24 -6.68 13.03
CA PRO A 524 13.64 -6.90 11.63
C PRO A 524 12.85 -6.05 10.62
N GLY A 525 13.50 -5.78 9.49
CA GLY A 525 13.00 -5.05 8.32
C GLY A 525 12.75 -5.94 7.11
N LEU A 526 11.82 -5.59 6.22
CA LEU A 526 11.52 -6.40 5.03
C LEU A 526 12.50 -6.09 3.88
N LEU A 527 12.95 -7.13 3.17
CA LEU A 527 13.73 -7.00 1.92
C LEU A 527 12.97 -7.49 0.67
N ALA A 528 12.19 -8.57 0.81
CA ALA A 528 11.34 -9.06 -0.27
C ALA A 528 10.10 -9.80 0.24
N ASP A 529 8.94 -9.43 -0.28
CA ASP A 529 7.63 -10.01 0.04
C ASP A 529 7.54 -11.50 -0.31
N SER A 530 8.19 -11.88 -1.42
CA SER A 530 8.30 -13.26 -1.89
C SER A 530 9.58 -13.45 -2.71
N LEU A 531 10.30 -14.53 -2.43
CA LEU A 531 11.45 -15.06 -3.17
C LEU A 531 11.16 -16.54 -3.47
N ALA A 532 10.99 -16.87 -4.75
CA ALA A 532 10.62 -18.22 -5.19
C ALA A 532 11.73 -19.27 -4.93
N PRO A 533 11.41 -20.58 -4.91
CA PRO A 533 12.42 -21.64 -4.81
C PRO A 533 13.53 -21.49 -5.86
N GLY A 534 14.78 -21.57 -5.44
CA GLY A 534 15.96 -21.38 -6.30
C GLY A 534 16.22 -19.95 -6.78
N ALA A 535 15.34 -18.98 -6.47
CA ALA A 535 15.51 -17.59 -6.88
C ALA A 535 16.50 -16.84 -5.96
N ALA A 536 17.22 -15.88 -6.56
CA ALA A 536 18.15 -15.01 -5.86
C ALA A 536 17.80 -13.53 -6.08
N LYS A 537 17.98 -12.68 -5.06
CA LYS A 537 17.77 -11.23 -5.13
C LYS A 537 18.85 -10.49 -4.35
N THR A 538 19.34 -9.37 -4.89
CA THR A 538 20.41 -8.56 -4.29
C THR A 538 19.88 -7.25 -3.73
N PHE A 539 20.36 -6.87 -2.55
CA PHE A 539 19.95 -5.68 -1.80
C PHE A 539 21.15 -4.79 -1.47
N THR A 540 21.07 -3.50 -1.76
CA THR A 540 22.03 -2.48 -1.34
C THR A 540 22.02 -2.24 0.17
N SER A 541 23.06 -1.60 0.70
CA SER A 541 23.06 -1.07 2.07
C SER A 541 21.93 -0.07 2.28
N ALA A 542 21.64 0.79 1.30
CA ALA A 542 20.52 1.71 1.36
C ALA A 542 19.16 1.00 1.53
N GLN A 543 18.93 -0.11 0.81
CA GLN A 543 17.72 -0.93 0.96
C GLN A 543 17.68 -1.66 2.31
N ILE A 544 18.83 -2.11 2.83
CA ILE A 544 18.92 -2.77 4.14
C ILE A 544 18.68 -1.79 5.28
N GLU A 545 19.25 -0.58 5.25
CA GLU A 545 18.98 0.49 6.22
C GLU A 545 17.57 1.09 6.08
N THR A 546 16.98 1.08 4.88
CA THR A 546 15.53 1.37 4.71
C THR A 546 14.69 0.35 5.47
N ALA A 547 15.15 -0.91 5.55
CA ALA A 547 14.45 -1.98 6.24
C ALA A 547 14.63 -1.92 7.78
N VAL A 548 15.88 -1.85 8.28
CA VAL A 548 16.19 -1.94 9.73
C VAL A 548 16.40 -0.60 10.45
N GLY A 549 16.27 0.50 9.73
CA GLY A 549 16.61 1.84 10.21
C GLY A 549 18.09 2.21 9.95
N PRO A 550 18.42 3.51 10.07
CA PRO A 550 19.76 4.03 9.76
C PRO A 550 20.80 3.51 10.76
N ILE A 551 21.93 3.00 10.25
CA ILE A 551 23.00 2.45 11.06
C ILE A 551 24.15 3.46 11.13
N ALA A 552 24.56 3.85 12.33
CA ALA A 552 25.64 4.83 12.51
C ALA A 552 26.98 4.31 11.93
N ALA A 553 27.76 5.21 11.32
CA ALA A 553 28.95 4.90 10.53
C ALA A 553 30.07 4.16 11.30
N ASN A 554 30.06 4.25 12.62
CA ASN A 554 31.01 3.60 13.54
C ASN A 554 30.60 2.16 13.91
N LEU A 555 29.39 1.71 13.57
CA LEU A 555 28.91 0.37 13.88
C LEU A 555 29.28 -0.63 12.77
N ARG A 556 29.77 -1.80 13.17
CA ARG A 556 29.97 -2.97 12.30
C ARG A 556 28.98 -4.08 12.68
N PRO A 557 27.67 -3.93 12.39
CA PRO A 557 26.69 -4.95 12.73
C PRO A 557 26.94 -6.23 11.93
N ARG A 558 26.54 -7.36 12.51
CA ARG A 558 26.22 -8.56 11.72
C ARG A 558 24.76 -8.44 11.30
N LEU A 559 24.43 -8.84 10.08
CA LEU A 559 23.03 -8.99 9.68
C LEU A 559 22.61 -10.44 9.85
N ARG A 560 21.36 -10.65 10.26
CA ARG A 560 20.70 -11.96 10.20
C ARG A 560 19.53 -11.89 9.25
N LEU A 561 19.57 -12.72 8.21
CA LEU A 561 18.46 -12.90 7.29
C LEU A 561 17.50 -13.95 7.85
N LEU A 562 16.21 -13.73 7.61
CA LEU A 562 15.10 -14.38 8.28
C LEU A 562 14.01 -14.71 7.26
N ALA A 563 13.68 -16.01 7.14
CA ALA A 563 12.62 -16.52 6.28
C ALA A 563 11.44 -17.10 7.08
N ALA A 564 10.34 -17.44 6.38
CA ALA A 564 9.26 -18.23 6.98
C ALA A 564 9.78 -19.62 7.44
N ALA A 565 9.18 -20.14 8.52
CA ALA A 565 9.57 -21.44 9.08
C ALA A 565 9.44 -22.56 8.02
N GLY A 566 10.47 -23.42 7.92
CA GLY A 566 10.54 -24.50 6.93
C GLY A 566 11.13 -24.12 5.57
N SER A 567 11.46 -22.83 5.33
CA SER A 567 12.27 -22.40 4.17
C SER A 567 13.77 -22.57 4.47
N THR A 568 14.66 -22.39 3.48
CA THR A 568 16.12 -22.24 3.71
C THR A 568 16.67 -21.09 2.86
N LEU A 569 17.61 -20.32 3.42
CA LEU A 569 18.29 -19.22 2.72
C LEU A 569 19.80 -19.42 2.70
N GLU A 570 20.43 -19.04 1.59
CA GLU A 570 21.87 -18.76 1.49
C GLU A 570 22.07 -17.24 1.30
N ALA A 571 23.22 -16.71 1.71
CA ALA A 571 23.54 -15.29 1.54
C ALA A 571 25.01 -15.02 1.21
N GLN A 572 25.23 -14.12 0.25
CA GLN A 572 26.53 -13.64 -0.21
C GLN A 572 26.62 -12.12 0.03
N SER A 573 27.77 -11.61 0.46
CA SER A 573 27.99 -10.16 0.60
C SER A 573 29.05 -9.65 -0.36
N PHE A 574 28.73 -8.57 -1.09
CA PHE A 574 29.63 -7.85 -1.96
C PHE A 574 29.87 -6.43 -1.42
N LEU A 575 30.96 -5.80 -1.85
CA LEU A 575 31.26 -4.41 -1.48
C LEU A 575 31.64 -3.64 -2.75
N LEU A 576 30.72 -2.79 -3.20
CA LEU A 576 30.91 -1.94 -4.37
C LEU A 576 31.70 -0.70 -3.97
N GLN A 577 32.83 -0.47 -4.65
CA GLN A 577 33.54 0.80 -4.58
C GLN A 577 32.89 1.84 -5.51
N PRO A 578 33.09 3.16 -5.26
CA PRO A 578 32.63 4.21 -6.17
C PRO A 578 33.43 4.10 -7.49
N GLY A 579 32.83 3.41 -8.46
CA GLY A 579 33.53 2.90 -9.65
C GLY A 579 32.95 1.61 -10.24
N GLY A 580 32.08 0.88 -9.51
CA GLY A 580 31.13 -0.06 -10.11
C GLY A 580 31.53 -1.54 -10.24
N ALA A 581 32.68 -1.98 -9.71
CA ALA A 581 33.12 -3.38 -9.82
C ALA A 581 32.42 -4.34 -8.83
N PHE A 582 31.75 -5.38 -9.36
CA PHE A 582 31.25 -6.54 -8.60
C PHE A 582 32.13 -7.78 -8.81
N ASN A 583 32.13 -8.70 -7.84
CA ASN A 583 32.69 -10.05 -7.95
C ASN A 583 31.68 -11.06 -7.37
N GLU A 584 31.28 -12.09 -8.12
CA GLU A 584 30.68 -13.30 -7.53
C GLU A 584 31.59 -14.51 -7.81
N VAL A 585 31.64 -15.43 -6.84
CA VAL A 585 32.38 -16.69 -6.90
C VAL A 585 31.33 -17.81 -6.77
N SER A 586 31.40 -18.83 -7.64
CA SER A 586 30.55 -20.03 -7.49
C SER A 586 30.82 -20.68 -6.13
N GLY A 587 29.81 -20.69 -5.27
CA GLY A 587 29.99 -20.84 -3.83
C GLY A 587 30.53 -22.19 -3.35
N ALA A 588 31.12 -22.14 -2.16
CA ALA A 588 31.54 -23.26 -1.34
C ALA A 588 30.46 -24.36 -1.22
N GLN A 589 30.58 -25.44 -2.00
CA GLN A 589 29.74 -26.63 -1.85
C GLN A 589 30.28 -27.48 -0.70
N ALA A 590 29.63 -27.40 0.47
CA ALA A 590 30.10 -28.01 1.71
C ALA A 590 29.27 -29.24 2.13
N GLY A 591 29.94 -30.36 2.42
CA GLY A 591 29.32 -31.58 2.93
C GLY A 591 30.30 -32.75 3.02
N ASN A 592 29.87 -33.89 3.57
CA ASN A 592 30.71 -35.09 3.64
C ASN A 592 30.91 -35.76 2.27
N SER A 593 30.08 -35.40 1.27
CA SER A 593 30.10 -35.90 -0.10
C SER A 593 29.68 -34.77 -1.04
N VAL A 594 30.56 -34.38 -1.97
CA VAL A 594 30.39 -33.23 -2.86
C VAL A 594 30.65 -33.66 -4.30
N VAL A 595 29.67 -33.45 -5.19
CA VAL A 595 29.76 -33.85 -6.60
C VAL A 595 30.14 -32.65 -7.47
N VAL A 596 31.29 -32.74 -8.14
CA VAL A 596 31.69 -31.77 -9.17
C VAL A 596 31.00 -32.15 -10.49
N PRO A 597 30.13 -31.29 -11.06
CA PRO A 597 29.30 -31.66 -12.21
C PRO A 597 30.03 -31.63 -13.56
N THR A 598 31.21 -30.99 -13.62
CA THR A 598 32.02 -30.86 -14.85
C THR A 598 33.51 -30.91 -14.52
N PHE A 599 34.23 -31.83 -15.17
CA PHE A 599 35.67 -32.01 -15.04
C PHE A 599 36.28 -32.26 -16.42
N VAL A 600 37.43 -31.63 -16.72
CA VAL A 600 38.18 -31.85 -17.96
C VAL A 600 39.33 -32.82 -17.67
N PRO A 601 39.31 -34.04 -18.22
CA PRO A 601 40.34 -35.04 -17.97
C PRO A 601 41.69 -34.63 -18.60
N ASN A 602 42.78 -35.10 -18.02
CA ASN A 602 44.14 -34.79 -18.44
C ASN A 602 44.42 -35.25 -19.89
N ALA A 603 43.80 -36.35 -20.32
CA ALA A 603 43.85 -36.80 -21.72
C ALA A 603 43.24 -35.81 -22.73
N ALA A 604 42.41 -34.85 -22.30
CA ALA A 604 41.86 -33.80 -23.16
C ALA A 604 42.79 -32.57 -23.33
N ALA A 605 43.96 -32.56 -22.68
CA ALA A 605 44.90 -31.43 -22.69
C ALA A 605 45.40 -31.00 -24.09
N ALA A 606 45.25 -31.85 -25.12
CA ALA A 606 45.47 -31.49 -26.52
C ALA A 606 44.59 -30.32 -27.01
N THR A 607 43.52 -29.98 -26.28
CA THR A 607 42.68 -28.80 -26.54
C THR A 607 43.15 -27.53 -25.81
N GLY A 608 44.19 -27.61 -24.98
CA GLY A 608 44.76 -26.48 -24.23
C GLY A 608 44.04 -26.12 -22.93
N TYR A 609 42.98 -26.85 -22.56
CA TYR A 609 42.23 -26.64 -21.31
C TYR A 609 42.72 -27.58 -20.20
N VAL A 610 42.84 -27.08 -18.96
CA VAL A 610 43.30 -27.88 -17.80
C VAL A 610 42.44 -27.63 -16.56
N SER A 611 41.87 -28.68 -15.98
CA SER A 611 41.12 -28.61 -14.71
C SER A 611 42.02 -28.71 -13.48
N TYR A 612 41.70 -27.91 -12.47
CA TYR A 612 42.24 -27.97 -11.11
C TYR A 612 41.09 -28.03 -10.10
N VAL A 613 41.25 -28.75 -9.00
CA VAL A 613 40.25 -28.89 -7.94
C VAL A 613 40.92 -28.62 -6.59
N ARG A 614 40.43 -27.65 -5.83
CA ARG A 614 40.91 -27.33 -4.48
C ARG A 614 39.89 -27.79 -3.45
N ILE A 615 40.33 -28.66 -2.55
CA ILE A 615 39.51 -29.23 -1.49
C ILE A 615 39.96 -28.63 -0.16
N ILE A 616 38.99 -28.17 0.63
CA ILE A 616 39.19 -27.58 1.96
C ILE A 616 38.47 -28.46 2.98
N ASN A 617 39.15 -28.83 4.07
CA ASN A 617 38.48 -29.47 5.20
C ASN A 617 37.84 -28.39 6.08
N THR A 618 36.50 -28.36 6.09
CA THR A 618 35.72 -27.38 6.87
C THR A 618 35.31 -27.91 8.25
N GLY A 619 35.61 -29.18 8.55
CA GLY A 619 35.39 -29.80 9.86
C GLY A 619 36.55 -29.58 10.84
N GLY A 620 36.27 -29.85 12.11
CA GLY A 620 37.21 -29.64 13.23
C GLY A 620 38.25 -30.76 13.45
N VAL A 621 38.39 -31.71 12.52
CA VAL A 621 39.33 -32.86 12.63
C VAL A 621 39.95 -33.18 11.28
N THR A 622 41.21 -33.62 11.27
CA THR A 622 41.89 -34.12 10.07
C THR A 622 41.11 -35.27 9.42
N THR A 623 41.03 -35.27 8.09
CA THR A 623 40.30 -36.31 7.34
C THR A 623 41.07 -36.81 6.13
N ALA A 624 40.84 -38.07 5.77
CA ALA A 624 41.13 -38.54 4.43
C ALA A 624 40.05 -38.04 3.45
N VAL A 625 40.45 -37.73 2.22
CA VAL A 625 39.54 -37.40 1.12
C VAL A 625 39.69 -38.45 0.04
N SER A 626 38.55 -39.00 -0.40
CA SER A 626 38.45 -40.00 -1.46
C SER A 626 37.72 -39.42 -2.67
N VAL A 627 37.96 -39.97 -3.86
CA VAL A 627 37.31 -39.61 -5.12
C VAL A 627 36.72 -40.85 -5.80
N ALA A 628 35.55 -40.71 -6.42
CA ALA A 628 34.89 -41.73 -7.25
C ALA A 628 34.39 -41.12 -8.55
N ARG A 629 34.39 -41.92 -9.62
CA ARG A 629 33.73 -41.59 -10.89
C ARG A 629 32.25 -41.94 -10.81
N ILE A 630 31.39 -41.05 -11.28
CA ILE A 630 29.97 -41.36 -11.56
C ILE A 630 29.83 -41.68 -13.05
N ASP A 631 29.14 -42.77 -13.37
CA ASP A 631 28.83 -43.16 -14.74
C ASP A 631 27.81 -42.20 -15.38
N PRO A 632 28.11 -41.60 -16.55
CA PRO A 632 27.26 -40.56 -17.13
C PRO A 632 26.01 -41.09 -17.85
N ALA A 633 25.92 -42.40 -18.13
CA ALA A 633 24.79 -43.00 -18.85
C ALA A 633 23.75 -43.64 -17.92
N THR A 634 24.20 -44.15 -16.76
CA THR A 634 23.38 -44.86 -15.76
C THR A 634 23.23 -44.11 -14.44
N GLY A 635 24.09 -43.12 -14.16
CA GLY A 635 24.14 -42.41 -12.89
C GLY A 635 24.74 -43.20 -11.72
N ALA A 636 25.18 -44.45 -11.95
CA ALA A 636 25.80 -45.28 -10.92
C ALA A 636 27.14 -44.68 -10.46
N THR A 637 27.41 -44.74 -9.15
CA THR A 637 28.69 -44.30 -8.57
C THR A 637 29.64 -45.49 -8.49
N GLY A 638 30.85 -45.36 -9.03
CA GLY A 638 31.90 -46.38 -8.95
C GLY A 638 32.56 -46.44 -7.56
N PRO A 639 33.55 -47.32 -7.37
CA PRO A 639 34.31 -47.40 -6.12
C PRO A 639 35.05 -46.09 -5.81
N LEU A 640 35.22 -45.83 -4.50
CA LEU A 640 35.97 -44.69 -3.95
C LEU A 640 37.45 -45.06 -3.79
N PHE A 641 38.33 -44.15 -4.21
CA PHE A 641 39.79 -44.27 -4.10
C PHE A 641 40.36 -43.08 -3.32
N ASN A 642 41.41 -43.26 -2.52
CA ASN A 642 41.97 -42.15 -1.73
C ASN A 642 42.76 -41.16 -2.59
N LEU A 643 42.42 -39.87 -2.45
CA LEU A 643 43.08 -38.75 -3.11
C LEU A 643 44.11 -38.08 -2.18
N THR A 644 43.84 -38.04 -0.87
CA THR A 644 44.85 -37.76 0.16
C THR A 644 44.38 -38.23 1.54
N ASP A 645 45.27 -38.81 2.34
CA ASP A 645 44.88 -39.43 3.63
C ASP A 645 44.85 -38.45 4.83
N ASN A 646 45.43 -37.25 4.68
CA ASN A 646 45.63 -36.30 5.80
C ASN A 646 45.38 -34.84 5.38
N LEU A 647 44.14 -34.49 5.05
CA LEU A 647 43.71 -33.09 4.94
C LEU A 647 43.34 -32.56 6.33
N VAL A 648 44.26 -31.81 6.95
CA VAL A 648 44.10 -31.27 8.32
C VAL A 648 42.89 -30.35 8.47
N ALA A 649 42.34 -30.23 9.68
CA ALA A 649 41.21 -29.35 9.98
C ALA A 649 41.49 -27.90 9.56
N GLY A 650 40.58 -27.28 8.79
CA GLY A 650 40.78 -25.95 8.19
C GLY A 650 41.81 -25.88 7.05
N GLY A 651 42.50 -26.99 6.75
CA GLY A 651 43.51 -27.09 5.71
C GLY A 651 42.92 -27.23 4.30
N ALA A 652 43.68 -26.80 3.30
CA ALA A 652 43.29 -26.85 1.90
C ALA A 652 44.42 -27.38 1.00
N ARG A 653 44.10 -28.20 0.01
CA ARG A 653 45.02 -28.66 -1.05
C ARG A 653 44.36 -28.54 -2.42
N THR A 654 45.14 -28.11 -3.41
CA THR A 654 44.76 -28.14 -4.83
C THR A 654 45.35 -29.37 -5.49
N PHE A 655 44.57 -29.99 -6.38
CA PHE A 655 44.92 -31.16 -7.17
C PHE A 655 44.71 -30.84 -8.66
N THR A 656 45.62 -31.30 -9.49
CA THR A 656 45.52 -31.27 -10.96
C THR A 656 44.61 -32.40 -11.47
N ALA A 657 44.12 -32.27 -12.70
CA ALA A 657 43.43 -33.38 -13.38
C ALA A 657 44.27 -34.67 -13.42
N ALA A 658 45.60 -34.55 -13.58
CA ALA A 658 46.53 -35.67 -13.59
C ALA A 658 46.64 -36.39 -12.22
N GLU A 659 46.70 -35.64 -11.11
CA GLU A 659 46.68 -36.23 -9.75
C GLU A 659 45.37 -36.97 -9.46
N ILE A 660 44.24 -36.47 -9.97
CA ILE A 660 42.92 -37.06 -9.76
C ILE A 660 42.77 -38.37 -10.56
N GLU A 661 43.24 -38.42 -11.80
CA GLU A 661 43.29 -39.66 -12.59
C GLU A 661 44.27 -40.68 -12.02
N ALA A 662 45.42 -40.23 -11.50
CA ALA A 662 46.36 -41.10 -10.80
C ALA A 662 45.73 -41.71 -9.52
N ALA A 663 44.96 -40.93 -8.75
CA ALA A 663 44.25 -41.41 -7.57
C ALA A 663 43.12 -42.39 -7.90
N LEU A 664 42.42 -42.21 -9.03
CA LEU A 664 41.43 -43.17 -9.54
C LEU A 664 42.06 -44.47 -10.07
N GLY A 665 43.38 -44.50 -10.28
CA GLY A 665 44.12 -45.67 -10.78
C GLY A 665 43.99 -45.92 -12.29
N PHE A 666 43.31 -45.05 -13.03
CA PHE A 666 43.15 -45.15 -14.49
C PHE A 666 42.96 -43.76 -15.13
N ALA A 667 43.48 -43.58 -16.34
CA ALA A 667 43.26 -42.36 -17.12
C ALA A 667 41.82 -42.30 -17.67
N ILE A 668 41.24 -41.11 -17.69
CA ILE A 668 39.88 -40.87 -18.20
C ILE A 668 39.96 -40.45 -19.68
N SER A 669 39.13 -41.04 -20.53
CA SER A 669 39.13 -40.68 -21.96
C SER A 669 38.61 -39.26 -22.19
N ALA A 670 39.25 -38.52 -23.11
CA ALA A 670 38.91 -37.14 -23.44
C ALA A 670 37.46 -36.93 -23.91
N ALA A 671 36.82 -37.98 -24.42
CA ALA A 671 35.43 -37.95 -24.88
C ALA A 671 34.39 -38.07 -23.75
N GLU A 672 34.77 -38.56 -22.55
CA GLU A 672 33.81 -39.06 -21.56
C GLU A 672 33.29 -38.01 -20.57
N ARG A 673 34.02 -36.90 -20.38
CA ARG A 673 33.70 -35.75 -19.51
C ARG A 673 32.87 -36.11 -18.24
N PRO A 674 33.36 -37.04 -17.39
CA PRO A 674 32.54 -37.60 -16.31
C PRO A 674 32.30 -36.62 -15.17
N ARG A 675 31.28 -36.93 -14.37
CA ARG A 675 31.04 -36.31 -13.06
C ARG A 675 31.88 -37.03 -12.00
N LEU A 676 32.47 -36.27 -11.08
CA LEU A 676 33.29 -36.81 -10.00
C LEU A 676 32.66 -36.52 -8.64
N LEU A 677 32.62 -37.54 -7.78
CA LEU A 677 32.25 -37.42 -6.37
C LEU A 677 33.53 -37.34 -5.54
N PHE A 678 33.67 -36.31 -4.72
CA PHE A 678 34.70 -36.22 -3.68
C PHE A 678 34.04 -36.38 -2.31
N ALA A 679 34.62 -37.18 -1.42
CA ALA A 679 34.01 -37.52 -0.14
C ALA A 679 35.03 -37.55 1.01
N SER A 680 34.55 -37.28 2.22
CA SER A 680 35.26 -37.46 3.49
C SER A 680 34.48 -38.42 4.37
N GLN A 681 35.20 -39.30 5.07
CA GLN A 681 34.59 -40.31 5.94
C GLN A 681 34.17 -39.76 7.31
N THR A 682 34.67 -38.58 7.71
CA THR A 682 34.57 -38.09 9.10
C THR A 682 34.11 -36.64 9.26
N THR A 683 34.17 -35.81 8.22
CA THR A 683 33.96 -34.34 8.34
C THR A 683 33.40 -33.70 7.07
N PRO A 684 32.72 -32.55 7.16
CA PRO A 684 32.36 -31.77 5.98
C PRO A 684 33.60 -31.20 5.26
N ILE A 685 33.67 -31.41 3.95
CA ILE A 685 34.65 -30.81 3.05
C ILE A 685 33.97 -29.82 2.11
N GLU A 686 34.70 -28.79 1.69
CA GLU A 686 34.33 -27.87 0.61
C GLU A 686 35.18 -28.20 -0.62
N VAL A 687 34.56 -28.17 -1.81
CA VAL A 687 35.26 -28.40 -3.08
C VAL A 687 35.08 -27.22 -4.03
N GLN A 688 36.20 -26.64 -4.46
CA GLN A 688 36.31 -25.55 -5.43
C GLN A 688 36.94 -26.09 -6.72
N SER A 689 36.47 -25.69 -7.90
CA SER A 689 37.07 -26.10 -9.18
C SER A 689 37.41 -24.92 -10.07
N PHE A 690 38.48 -25.07 -10.87
CA PHE A 690 39.02 -24.06 -11.76
C PHE A 690 39.33 -24.69 -13.12
N LEU A 691 39.20 -23.90 -14.19
CA LEU A 691 39.53 -24.31 -15.56
C LEU A 691 40.43 -23.27 -16.20
N LEU A 692 41.68 -23.65 -16.46
CA LEU A 692 42.61 -22.86 -17.27
C LEU A 692 42.23 -23.01 -18.75
N GLN A 693 42.24 -21.91 -19.50
CA GLN A 693 41.92 -21.87 -20.94
C GLN A 693 43.16 -21.44 -21.76
N PRO A 694 43.29 -21.92 -23.02
CA PRO A 694 44.36 -21.49 -23.91
C PRO A 694 44.05 -20.10 -24.51
N GLY A 695 44.62 -19.05 -23.90
CA GLY A 695 44.46 -17.67 -24.41
C GLY A 695 44.94 -16.57 -23.46
N GLY A 696 44.81 -16.78 -22.13
CA GLY A 696 45.50 -15.99 -21.11
C GLY A 696 45.14 -14.49 -21.03
N ALA A 697 44.01 -14.16 -20.40
CA ALA A 697 43.74 -12.80 -19.92
C ALA A 697 44.39 -12.54 -18.53
N PHE A 698 44.64 -11.28 -18.18
CA PHE A 698 45.41 -10.90 -16.99
C PHE A 698 44.57 -10.70 -15.72
N THR A 699 45.21 -10.95 -14.58
CA THR A 699 44.58 -11.09 -13.25
C THR A 699 45.23 -10.16 -12.24
N ASN A 700 44.53 -9.79 -11.16
CA ASN A 700 45.21 -9.29 -9.96
C ASN A 700 46.11 -10.40 -9.39
N VAL A 701 47.43 -10.22 -9.48
CA VAL A 701 48.42 -11.28 -9.20
C VAL A 701 48.71 -11.46 -7.71
N SER A 702 48.43 -10.44 -6.88
CA SER A 702 48.59 -10.51 -5.42
C SER A 702 47.67 -9.51 -4.74
N GLY A 703 46.74 -10.00 -3.92
CA GLY A 703 45.94 -9.14 -3.04
C GLY A 703 46.80 -8.34 -2.06
N SER A 704 46.20 -7.30 -1.47
CA SER A 704 46.89 -6.38 -0.56
C SER A 704 47.57 -7.12 0.59
N GLN A 705 48.88 -6.94 0.76
CA GLN A 705 49.66 -7.55 1.84
C GLN A 705 50.03 -6.50 2.88
N SER A 706 49.94 -6.83 4.17
CA SER A 706 50.28 -5.89 5.25
C SER A 706 51.21 -6.50 6.30
N GLY A 707 52.17 -5.70 6.77
CA GLY A 707 53.19 -6.09 7.73
C GLY A 707 54.27 -5.01 7.90
N SER A 708 55.15 -5.16 8.89
CA SER A 708 56.38 -4.35 9.00
C SER A 708 57.48 -4.81 8.03
N THR A 709 57.36 -6.00 7.45
CA THR A 709 58.13 -6.48 6.30
C THR A 709 57.20 -7.24 5.38
N VAL A 710 57.22 -6.91 4.09
CA VAL A 710 56.31 -7.44 3.06
C VAL A 710 57.10 -7.75 1.79
N ASP A 711 56.92 -8.93 1.23
CA ASP A 711 57.53 -9.32 -0.05
C ASP A 711 56.53 -9.12 -1.19
N VAL A 712 56.95 -8.43 -2.24
CA VAL A 712 56.19 -8.35 -3.49
C VAL A 712 56.62 -9.53 -4.37
N PRO A 713 55.76 -10.55 -4.57
CA PRO A 713 56.16 -11.83 -5.17
C PRO A 713 56.36 -11.77 -6.69
N SER A 714 55.95 -10.67 -7.32
CA SER A 714 55.98 -10.39 -8.75
C SER A 714 56.31 -8.92 -9.00
N TYR A 715 57.50 -8.65 -9.53
CA TYR A 715 58.01 -7.32 -9.87
C TYR A 715 58.47 -7.32 -11.34
N VAL A 716 58.20 -6.25 -12.11
CA VAL A 716 58.56 -6.17 -13.54
C VAL A 716 59.59 -5.05 -13.75
N PRO A 717 60.84 -5.38 -14.14
CA PRO A 717 61.92 -4.40 -14.26
C PRO A 717 61.61 -3.24 -15.18
N ALA A 718 62.15 -2.06 -14.85
CA ALA A 718 61.92 -0.79 -15.54
C ALA A 718 62.27 -0.82 -17.04
N ALA A 719 63.21 -1.68 -17.44
CA ALA A 719 63.64 -1.85 -18.83
C ALA A 719 62.65 -2.65 -19.72
N SER A 720 61.53 -3.13 -19.18
CA SER A 720 60.57 -4.01 -19.89
C SER A 720 59.70 -3.24 -20.89
N PRO A 721 59.86 -3.41 -22.22
CA PRO A 721 59.16 -2.56 -23.20
C PRO A 721 57.64 -2.79 -23.19
N GLY A 722 56.87 -1.69 -23.20
CA GLY A 722 55.40 -1.73 -23.31
C GLY A 722 54.64 -2.09 -22.03
N TYR A 723 55.35 -2.38 -20.92
CA TYR A 723 54.77 -2.72 -19.63
C TYR A 723 55.33 -1.80 -18.54
N THR A 724 54.55 -1.55 -17.49
CA THR A 724 55.05 -0.87 -16.29
C THR A 724 54.38 -1.46 -15.07
N SER A 725 55.19 -1.92 -14.11
CA SER A 725 54.68 -2.30 -12.79
C SER A 725 54.81 -1.17 -11.79
N PHE A 726 53.81 -1.06 -10.92
CA PHE A 726 53.75 -0.09 -9.84
C PHE A 726 53.52 -0.80 -8.52
N VAL A 727 54.16 -0.32 -7.46
CA VAL A 727 53.96 -0.76 -6.09
C VAL A 727 53.48 0.41 -5.25
N ARG A 728 52.31 0.28 -4.63
CA ARG A 728 51.74 1.27 -3.72
C ARG A 728 51.99 0.84 -2.28
N LEU A 729 52.54 1.77 -1.50
CA LEU A 729 52.82 1.67 -0.07
C LEU A 729 51.83 2.55 0.70
N ILE A 730 51.32 2.06 1.83
CA ILE A 730 50.49 2.83 2.76
C ILE A 730 51.03 2.59 4.17
N ASN A 731 51.44 3.63 4.89
CA ASN A 731 51.76 3.53 6.31
C ASN A 731 50.45 3.62 7.09
N THR A 732 50.00 2.52 7.68
CA THR A 732 48.73 2.41 8.42
C THR A 732 48.88 2.72 9.91
N SER A 733 50.06 3.15 10.34
CA SER A 733 50.35 3.56 11.72
C SER A 733 50.44 5.08 11.84
N ALA A 734 50.22 5.62 13.05
CA ALA A 734 50.42 7.04 13.32
C ALA A 734 51.91 7.46 13.42
N ALA A 735 52.85 6.51 13.45
CA ALA A 735 54.27 6.78 13.51
C ALA A 735 54.86 7.06 12.11
N VAL A 736 55.72 8.07 12.00
CA VAL A 736 56.54 8.28 10.79
C VAL A 736 57.61 7.19 10.74
N SER A 737 57.72 6.45 9.62
CA SER A 737 58.71 5.39 9.48
C SER A 737 59.50 5.52 8.19
N LEU A 738 60.81 5.34 8.29
CA LEU A 738 61.65 5.02 7.13
C LEU A 738 61.22 3.66 6.56
N VAL A 739 61.22 3.56 5.23
CA VAL A 739 60.95 2.33 4.49
C VAL A 739 62.19 1.98 3.68
N THR A 740 62.56 0.71 3.65
CA THR A 740 63.70 0.20 2.87
C THR A 740 63.29 -0.92 1.93
N VAL A 741 63.92 -0.99 0.76
CA VAL A 741 63.76 -2.06 -0.23
C VAL A 741 65.05 -2.87 -0.38
N ALA A 742 64.94 -4.18 -0.55
CA ALA A 742 66.01 -5.08 -0.94
C ALA A 742 65.55 -6.00 -2.08
N LEU A 743 66.49 -6.50 -2.90
CA LEU A 743 66.20 -7.50 -3.92
C LEU A 743 66.24 -8.91 -3.31
N ILE A 744 65.33 -9.76 -3.77
CA ILE A 744 65.35 -11.21 -3.55
C ILE A 744 65.52 -11.86 -4.92
N ASP A 745 66.63 -12.59 -5.08
CA ASP A 745 66.81 -13.57 -6.13
C ASP A 745 66.09 -14.88 -5.71
N PRO A 746 65.32 -15.53 -6.61
CA PRO A 746 64.50 -16.67 -6.23
C PRO A 746 65.29 -17.95 -5.91
N ASP A 747 66.52 -18.08 -6.42
CA ASP A 747 67.33 -19.30 -6.26
C ASP A 747 68.35 -19.18 -5.11
N THR A 748 68.77 -17.94 -4.78
CA THR A 748 69.80 -17.66 -3.76
C THR A 748 69.34 -16.85 -2.55
N GLY A 749 68.15 -16.22 -2.61
CA GLY A 749 67.56 -15.47 -1.49
C GLY A 749 67.79 -13.96 -1.56
N LEU A 750 67.98 -13.29 -0.42
CA LEU A 750 68.22 -11.84 -0.37
C LEU A 750 69.58 -11.50 -1.00
N VAL A 751 69.58 -10.70 -2.07
CA VAL A 751 70.80 -10.27 -2.78
C VAL A 751 70.97 -8.76 -2.63
N GLY A 752 72.00 -8.37 -1.88
CA GLY A 752 72.35 -6.98 -1.60
C GLY A 752 71.75 -6.43 -0.30
N SER A 753 72.27 -5.28 0.14
CA SER A 753 71.84 -4.60 1.38
C SER A 753 70.61 -3.73 1.13
N ALA A 754 69.64 -3.74 2.06
CA ALA A 754 68.45 -2.92 1.97
C ALA A 754 68.76 -1.41 1.88
N LYS A 755 68.03 -0.68 1.02
CA LYS A 755 68.20 0.75 0.73
C LYS A 755 66.92 1.53 1.01
N THR A 756 67.03 2.74 1.56
CA THR A 756 65.86 3.58 1.87
C THR A 756 65.14 4.03 0.60
N VAL A 757 63.83 3.79 0.53
CA VAL A 757 62.97 4.22 -0.59
C VAL A 757 62.25 5.51 -0.19
N ALA A 758 62.76 6.64 -0.72
CA ALA A 758 62.24 8.00 -0.51
C ALA A 758 62.30 8.50 0.97
N PRO A 759 61.93 9.77 1.26
CA PRO A 759 61.88 10.28 2.64
C PRO A 759 60.89 9.50 3.51
N ALA A 760 61.09 9.54 4.84
CA ALA A 760 60.33 8.76 5.80
C ALA A 760 58.81 8.94 5.63
N LEU A 761 58.11 7.82 5.42
CA LEU A 761 56.70 7.79 5.08
C LEU A 761 55.88 8.21 6.31
N ALA A 762 55.20 9.36 6.21
CA ALA A 762 54.44 9.93 7.30
C ALA A 762 53.34 8.98 7.80
N GLY A 763 53.02 9.07 9.09
CA GLY A 763 51.95 8.26 9.67
C GLY A 763 50.61 8.50 8.95
N ASN A 764 49.84 7.43 8.74
CA ASN A 764 48.55 7.44 8.04
C ASN A 764 48.61 8.01 6.60
N SER A 765 49.73 7.87 5.89
CA SER A 765 49.92 8.37 4.51
C SER A 765 50.25 7.27 3.50
N SER A 766 50.18 7.58 2.20
CA SER A 766 50.50 6.64 1.12
C SER A 766 51.45 7.22 0.07
N MET A 767 52.21 6.33 -0.57
CA MET A 767 53.21 6.61 -1.59
C MET A 767 53.13 5.53 -2.68
N THR A 768 53.24 5.91 -3.95
CA THR A 768 53.33 4.95 -5.07
C THR A 768 54.68 5.07 -5.74
N LEU A 769 55.30 3.93 -6.05
CA LEU A 769 56.60 3.81 -6.70
C LEU A 769 56.47 2.93 -7.94
N SER A 770 56.92 3.43 -9.08
CA SER A 770 57.13 2.62 -10.29
C SER A 770 58.39 1.76 -10.16
N SER A 771 58.54 0.72 -10.98
CA SER A 771 59.79 -0.05 -11.05
C SER A 771 61.02 0.82 -11.30
N ALA A 772 60.91 1.83 -12.17
CA ALA A 772 61.99 2.80 -12.42
C ALA A 772 62.46 3.54 -11.15
N GLN A 773 61.54 3.86 -10.23
CA GLN A 773 61.88 4.53 -8.96
C GLN A 773 62.47 3.57 -7.93
N ILE A 774 62.05 2.29 -7.95
CA ILE A 774 62.56 1.26 -7.03
C ILE A 774 63.99 0.85 -7.43
N GLU A 775 64.26 0.66 -8.72
CA GLU A 775 65.61 0.41 -9.25
C GLU A 775 66.58 1.56 -8.98
N ALA A 776 66.13 2.81 -9.16
CA ALA A 776 66.92 3.99 -8.81
C ALA A 776 67.29 4.05 -7.31
N ALA A 777 66.37 3.64 -6.42
CA ALA A 777 66.63 3.59 -4.97
C ALA A 777 67.55 2.42 -4.55
N LEU A 778 67.52 1.30 -5.27
CA LEU A 778 68.44 0.18 -5.10
C LEU A 778 69.85 0.50 -5.66
N GLY A 779 69.96 1.45 -6.58
CA GLY A 779 71.21 1.82 -7.24
C GLY A 779 71.64 0.85 -8.35
N VAL A 780 70.71 0.06 -8.89
CA VAL A 780 70.98 -0.94 -9.94
C VAL A 780 69.91 -0.88 -11.04
N THR A 781 70.32 -0.99 -12.30
CA THR A 781 69.41 -1.16 -13.44
C THR A 781 69.16 -2.64 -13.66
N ILE A 782 67.91 -3.09 -13.63
CA ILE A 782 67.56 -4.51 -13.70
C ILE A 782 67.17 -4.87 -15.14
N SER A 783 67.79 -5.93 -15.67
CA SER A 783 67.52 -6.39 -17.04
C SER A 783 66.09 -6.92 -17.18
N ALA A 784 65.41 -6.56 -18.27
CA ALA A 784 64.01 -6.92 -18.56
C ALA A 784 63.72 -8.44 -18.62
N VAL A 785 64.75 -9.27 -18.77
CA VAL A 785 64.64 -10.75 -18.79
C VAL A 785 64.84 -11.41 -17.42
N SER A 786 65.25 -10.67 -16.38
CA SER A 786 65.37 -11.21 -15.02
C SER A 786 64.04 -11.15 -14.27
N ARG A 787 63.89 -12.01 -13.25
CA ARG A 787 62.66 -12.15 -12.45
C ARG A 787 62.89 -12.01 -10.93
N PRO A 788 63.54 -10.94 -10.45
CA PRO A 788 63.73 -10.73 -9.03
C PRO A 788 62.39 -10.41 -8.34
N ARG A 789 62.35 -10.67 -7.04
CA ARG A 789 61.33 -10.14 -6.11
C ARG A 789 61.93 -8.96 -5.33
N ILE A 790 61.07 -8.19 -4.66
CA ILE A 790 61.52 -7.14 -3.73
C ILE A 790 60.92 -7.36 -2.34
N ARG A 791 61.75 -7.13 -1.31
CA ARG A 791 61.35 -7.07 0.10
C ARG A 791 61.26 -5.61 0.53
N LEU A 792 60.14 -5.22 1.12
CA LEU A 792 59.87 -3.87 1.60
C LEU A 792 59.65 -3.90 3.12
N THR A 793 60.49 -3.16 3.86
CA THR A 793 60.52 -3.17 5.33
C THR A 793 60.34 -1.76 5.88
N ALA A 794 59.41 -1.57 6.82
CA ALA A 794 59.29 -0.38 7.64
C ALA A 794 59.86 -0.64 9.04
N ALA A 795 60.76 0.23 9.50
CA ALA A 795 61.48 0.04 10.76
C ALA A 795 60.63 0.31 12.02
N SER A 796 59.54 1.08 11.92
CA SER A 796 58.73 1.48 13.09
C SER A 796 57.24 1.66 12.76
N ALA A 797 56.77 1.04 11.68
CA ALA A 797 55.37 1.09 11.23
C ALA A 797 54.94 -0.23 10.60
N THR A 798 53.63 -0.38 10.43
CA THR A 798 53.02 -1.39 9.55
C THR A 798 52.75 -0.74 8.19
N LEU A 799 53.16 -1.42 7.12
CA LEU A 799 52.80 -1.04 5.75
C LEU A 799 51.64 -1.90 5.26
N GLU A 800 50.86 -1.36 4.34
CA GLU A 800 50.03 -2.11 3.40
C GLU A 800 50.59 -1.89 1.98
N VAL A 801 50.69 -2.96 1.20
CA VAL A 801 51.42 -3.01 -0.07
C VAL A 801 50.58 -3.68 -1.16
N GLN A 802 50.46 -3.02 -2.30
CA GLN A 802 49.71 -3.47 -3.48
C GLN A 802 50.58 -3.36 -4.74
N SER A 803 50.45 -4.29 -5.68
CA SER A 803 51.17 -4.24 -6.97
C SER A 803 50.22 -4.29 -8.15
N PHE A 804 50.58 -3.57 -9.23
CA PHE A 804 49.77 -3.40 -10.44
C PHE A 804 50.64 -3.54 -11.68
N LEU A 805 50.06 -3.95 -12.81
CA LEU A 805 50.72 -4.05 -14.11
C LEU A 805 49.80 -3.44 -15.19
N LEU A 806 50.30 -2.45 -15.94
CA LEU A 806 49.57 -1.84 -17.05
C LEU A 806 49.99 -2.47 -18.40
N GLN A 807 49.03 -2.55 -19.34
CA GLN A 807 49.21 -3.11 -20.69
C GLN A 807 48.54 -2.22 -21.76
N PRO A 808 48.94 -2.27 -23.04
CA PRO A 808 48.36 -1.43 -24.10
C PRO A 808 46.96 -1.91 -24.56
N GLY A 809 46.00 -0.97 -24.67
CA GLY A 809 44.80 -1.10 -25.51
C GLY A 809 43.67 -2.05 -25.03
N GLY A 810 43.03 -1.75 -23.88
CA GLY A 810 41.93 -2.56 -23.31
C GLY A 810 40.51 -2.32 -23.87
N VAL A 811 39.49 -2.70 -23.07
CA VAL A 811 38.01 -2.77 -23.35
C VAL A 811 37.59 -4.13 -23.96
N PHE A 812 36.61 -4.89 -23.43
CA PHE A 812 35.13 -4.82 -23.67
C PHE A 812 34.26 -5.67 -22.70
N ASN A 813 32.93 -5.47 -22.76
CA ASN A 813 31.84 -6.14 -22.00
C ASN A 813 30.97 -7.06 -22.95
N GLU A 814 29.67 -7.42 -22.82
CA GLU A 814 28.48 -7.07 -21.99
C GLU A 814 27.36 -8.16 -22.17
N ILE A 815 26.45 -8.42 -21.20
CA ILE A 815 25.22 -9.27 -21.37
C ILE A 815 24.05 -8.86 -20.42
N SER A 816 22.82 -8.71 -20.92
CA SER A 816 21.56 -8.53 -20.13
C SER A 816 20.41 -9.51 -20.52
N ASN A 817 19.21 -9.36 -19.92
CA ASN A 817 18.09 -10.32 -19.96
C ASN A 817 16.91 -9.93 -20.90
N GLY A 818 16.19 -10.92 -21.46
CA GLY A 818 15.12 -10.74 -22.46
C GLY A 818 13.68 -10.54 -21.92
N THR A 819 12.91 -9.65 -22.55
CA THR A 819 11.57 -9.18 -22.14
C THR A 819 10.43 -10.13 -22.53
N MET A 820 9.32 -10.15 -21.77
CA MET A 820 8.12 -10.98 -22.05
C MET A 820 6.80 -10.19 -22.14
N GLY A 821 5.85 -10.70 -22.93
CA GLY A 821 4.46 -10.20 -23.07
C GLY A 821 3.73 -10.79 -24.28
N SER A 822 2.40 -10.70 -24.35
CA SER A 822 1.62 -11.09 -25.54
C SER A 822 1.68 -10.06 -26.68
N THR A 823 2.03 -8.81 -26.35
CA THR A 823 2.56 -7.83 -27.30
C THR A 823 3.81 -7.20 -26.69
N VAL A 824 4.95 -7.33 -27.35
CA VAL A 824 6.23 -6.73 -26.93
C VAL A 824 6.67 -5.72 -27.97
N THR A 825 6.98 -4.50 -27.53
CA THR A 825 7.50 -3.44 -28.41
C THR A 825 9.02 -3.38 -28.30
N VAL A 826 9.71 -3.84 -29.34
CA VAL A 826 11.15 -3.65 -29.51
C VAL A 826 11.43 -2.16 -29.73
N ARG A 827 12.16 -1.54 -28.81
CA ARG A 827 12.36 -0.07 -28.77
C ARG A 827 13.30 0.46 -29.84
N THR A 828 14.16 -0.39 -30.40
CA THR A 828 15.20 -0.01 -31.37
C THR A 828 15.27 -1.07 -32.47
N TYR A 829 14.63 -0.78 -33.60
CA TYR A 829 14.72 -1.58 -34.83
C TYR A 829 15.58 -0.83 -35.87
N VAL A 830 16.43 -1.55 -36.61
CA VAL A 830 17.27 -0.97 -37.66
C VAL A 830 16.85 -1.56 -39.02
N PRO A 831 16.34 -0.74 -39.95
CA PRO A 831 15.91 -1.17 -41.29
C PRO A 831 16.92 -2.01 -42.07
N ALA A 832 16.42 -2.83 -42.98
CA ALA A 832 17.22 -3.54 -43.98
C ALA A 832 17.91 -2.56 -44.94
N ALA A 833 17.31 -1.39 -45.21
CA ALA A 833 17.93 -0.33 -46.01
C ALA A 833 19.23 0.21 -45.39
N ASP A 834 19.34 0.21 -44.05
CA ASP A 834 20.54 0.66 -43.33
C ASP A 834 21.67 -0.40 -43.33
N SER A 835 21.43 -1.63 -43.81
CA SER A 835 22.44 -2.71 -43.83
C SER A 835 23.72 -2.36 -44.62
N GLY A 836 23.63 -1.45 -45.60
CA GLY A 836 24.79 -0.90 -46.32
C GLY A 836 25.76 -0.11 -45.44
N SER A 837 25.35 0.30 -44.23
CA SER A 837 26.23 0.90 -43.21
C SER A 837 26.98 -0.14 -42.37
N GLY A 838 26.76 -1.44 -42.62
CA GLY A 838 27.41 -2.55 -41.92
C GLY A 838 26.65 -3.10 -40.71
N TYR A 839 25.50 -2.50 -40.37
CA TYR A 839 24.68 -2.88 -39.23
C TYR A 839 23.47 -3.72 -39.63
N THR A 840 23.27 -4.87 -38.99
CA THR A 840 22.08 -5.72 -39.19
C THR A 840 21.36 -5.94 -37.85
N SER A 841 20.06 -5.66 -37.80
CA SER A 841 19.24 -5.99 -36.63
C SER A 841 18.60 -7.37 -36.75
N TYR A 842 18.50 -8.05 -35.62
CA TYR A 842 17.87 -9.36 -35.47
C TYR A 842 16.90 -9.35 -34.29
N VAL A 843 15.70 -9.90 -34.48
CA VAL A 843 14.69 -10.08 -33.44
C VAL A 843 14.46 -11.57 -33.23
N ARG A 844 14.70 -12.05 -32.01
CA ARG A 844 14.39 -13.43 -31.60
C ARG A 844 13.08 -13.45 -30.82
N VAL A 845 12.18 -14.35 -31.20
CA VAL A 845 10.86 -14.53 -30.61
C VAL A 845 10.72 -15.98 -30.13
N ILE A 846 10.24 -16.16 -28.91
CA ILE A 846 9.97 -17.45 -28.28
C ILE A 846 8.51 -17.47 -27.83
N ASN A 847 7.73 -18.45 -28.25
CA ASN A 847 6.39 -18.68 -27.72
C ASN A 847 6.51 -19.39 -26.37
N THR A 848 6.19 -18.69 -25.28
CA THR A 848 6.21 -19.25 -23.91
C THR A 848 4.85 -19.79 -23.46
N GLY A 849 3.82 -19.65 -24.30
CA GLY A 849 2.48 -20.18 -24.06
C GLY A 849 2.32 -21.67 -24.33
N ALA A 850 1.13 -22.17 -24.00
CA ALA A 850 0.81 -23.60 -23.98
C ALA A 850 0.30 -24.15 -25.32
N VAL A 851 -0.11 -23.27 -26.25
CA VAL A 851 -0.62 -23.65 -27.58
C VAL A 851 0.17 -22.98 -28.71
N PRO A 852 0.10 -23.51 -29.95
CA PRO A 852 0.61 -22.81 -31.12
C PRO A 852 -0.09 -21.46 -31.31
N THR A 853 0.69 -20.42 -31.60
CA THR A 853 0.18 -19.04 -31.80
C THR A 853 0.68 -18.44 -33.11
N ALA A 854 -0.10 -17.55 -33.69
CA ALA A 854 0.28 -16.76 -34.86
C ALA A 854 0.96 -15.46 -34.40
N ILE A 855 2.19 -15.23 -34.87
CA ILE A 855 2.99 -14.04 -34.57
C ILE A 855 2.76 -12.99 -35.64
N TYR A 856 2.31 -11.81 -35.24
CA TYR A 856 2.10 -10.65 -36.09
C TYR A 856 3.11 -9.56 -35.77
N VAL A 857 3.44 -8.72 -36.76
CA VAL A 857 4.27 -7.52 -36.59
C VAL A 857 3.58 -6.27 -37.12
N ALA A 858 3.86 -5.15 -36.46
CA ALA A 858 3.47 -3.81 -36.90
C ALA A 858 4.60 -2.83 -36.57
N LEU A 859 4.77 -1.80 -37.41
CA LEU A 859 5.62 -0.67 -37.05
C LEU A 859 4.91 0.18 -35.99
N VAL A 860 5.67 0.70 -35.04
CA VAL A 860 5.17 1.59 -33.99
C VAL A 860 5.81 2.95 -34.19
N ASP A 861 4.98 3.97 -34.33
CA ASP A 861 5.43 5.34 -34.53
C ASP A 861 6.30 5.80 -33.35
N ALA A 862 7.47 6.35 -33.66
CA ALA A 862 8.50 6.60 -32.65
C ALA A 862 8.17 7.78 -31.71
N VAL A 863 7.24 8.67 -32.12
CA VAL A 863 6.87 9.90 -31.41
C VAL A 863 5.58 9.71 -30.61
N THR A 864 4.53 9.21 -31.25
CA THR A 864 3.19 9.01 -30.68
C THR A 864 3.03 7.66 -29.97
N GLY A 865 3.85 6.65 -30.32
CA GLY A 865 3.73 5.30 -29.77
C GLY A 865 2.56 4.48 -30.32
N ALA A 866 1.81 4.99 -31.30
CA ALA A 866 0.72 4.26 -31.96
C ALA A 866 1.25 3.16 -32.89
N GLN A 867 0.54 2.03 -33.00
CA GLN A 867 0.82 1.03 -34.03
C GLN A 867 0.30 1.54 -35.39
N GLY A 868 1.17 1.58 -36.40
CA GLY A 868 0.88 2.07 -37.74
C GLY A 868 0.39 0.95 -38.66
N GLY A 869 -0.90 0.98 -39.00
CA GLY A 869 -1.54 0.02 -39.92
C GLY A 869 -1.97 -1.29 -39.25
N SER A 870 -2.46 -2.23 -40.07
CA SER A 870 -2.87 -3.56 -39.61
C SER A 870 -1.66 -4.45 -39.35
N SER A 871 -1.63 -5.15 -38.22
CA SER A 871 -0.55 -6.09 -37.88
C SER A 871 -0.53 -7.29 -38.83
N LEU A 872 0.60 -7.58 -39.45
CA LEU A 872 0.75 -8.59 -40.51
C LEU A 872 1.45 -9.85 -40.01
N LEU A 873 1.04 -11.01 -40.52
CA LEU A 873 1.50 -12.33 -40.07
C LEU A 873 2.96 -12.58 -40.45
N LEU A 874 3.85 -12.66 -39.46
CA LEU A 874 5.26 -12.97 -39.61
C LEU A 874 5.51 -14.49 -39.66
N ALA A 875 4.89 -15.26 -38.74
CA ALA A 875 4.98 -16.72 -38.70
C ALA A 875 3.95 -17.34 -37.74
N SER A 876 3.50 -18.56 -38.03
CA SER A 876 2.91 -19.43 -37.01
C SER A 876 4.01 -20.14 -36.20
N MET A 877 3.88 -20.17 -34.88
CA MET A 877 4.85 -20.72 -33.93
C MET A 877 4.21 -21.80 -33.06
N PRO A 878 4.80 -23.00 -32.93
CA PRO A 878 4.33 -24.01 -31.96
C PRO A 878 4.54 -23.55 -30.51
N ALA A 879 3.86 -24.20 -29.55
CA ALA A 879 4.13 -24.03 -28.13
C ALA A 879 5.61 -24.32 -27.82
N GLY A 880 6.26 -23.49 -27.00
CA GLY A 880 7.70 -23.58 -26.70
C GLY A 880 8.65 -23.27 -27.87
N GLY A 881 8.14 -22.94 -29.06
CA GLY A 881 8.95 -22.71 -30.25
C GLY A 881 9.73 -21.40 -30.22
N ALA A 882 10.96 -21.40 -30.74
CA ALA A 882 11.82 -20.21 -30.88
C ALA A 882 12.28 -19.99 -32.33
N ARG A 883 12.23 -18.75 -32.82
CA ARG A 883 12.78 -18.35 -34.13
C ARG A 883 13.43 -16.98 -34.05
N THR A 884 14.40 -16.73 -34.93
CA THR A 884 15.06 -15.42 -35.10
C THR A 884 14.80 -14.93 -36.52
N PHE A 885 14.47 -13.64 -36.63
CA PHE A 885 14.19 -12.95 -37.89
C PHE A 885 15.16 -11.77 -38.03
N ASN A 886 15.75 -11.59 -39.21
CA ASN A 886 16.54 -10.39 -39.52
C ASN A 886 15.63 -9.25 -40.00
N SER A 887 16.18 -8.03 -40.12
CA SER A 887 15.42 -6.88 -40.62
C SER A 887 14.72 -7.13 -41.95
N SER A 888 15.41 -7.70 -42.95
CA SER A 888 14.81 -7.97 -44.28
C SER A 888 13.61 -8.93 -44.26
N GLN A 889 13.60 -9.92 -43.35
CA GLN A 889 12.47 -10.84 -43.17
C GLN A 889 11.26 -10.14 -42.52
N ILE A 890 11.52 -9.17 -41.65
CA ILE A 890 10.49 -8.38 -40.98
C ILE A 890 9.87 -7.38 -41.97
N GLU A 891 10.66 -6.69 -42.79
CA GLU A 891 10.14 -5.78 -43.83
C GLU A 891 9.33 -6.52 -44.90
N ALA A 892 9.78 -7.72 -45.31
CA ALA A 892 9.01 -8.58 -46.22
C ALA A 892 7.64 -8.97 -45.65
N ALA A 893 7.55 -9.24 -44.33
CA ALA A 893 6.28 -9.52 -43.65
C ALA A 893 5.40 -8.27 -43.45
N LEU A 894 6.01 -7.09 -43.31
CA LEU A 894 5.32 -5.79 -43.28
C LEU A 894 4.80 -5.34 -44.66
N GLY A 895 5.17 -6.03 -45.73
CA GLY A 895 4.74 -5.73 -47.11
C GLY A 895 5.35 -4.46 -47.73
N GLN A 896 6.25 -3.78 -47.02
CA GLN A 896 6.90 -2.55 -47.46
C GLN A 896 8.31 -2.44 -46.85
N ALA A 897 9.25 -1.91 -47.63
CA ALA A 897 10.60 -1.61 -47.15
C ALA A 897 10.58 -0.36 -46.25
N VAL A 898 11.39 -0.36 -45.19
CA VAL A 898 11.48 0.78 -44.26
C VAL A 898 12.61 1.72 -44.69
N PRO A 899 12.38 3.04 -44.84
CA PRO A 899 13.42 3.96 -45.29
C PRO A 899 14.62 4.05 -44.34
N ALA A 900 15.83 4.13 -44.92
CA ALA A 900 17.09 4.29 -44.20
C ALA A 900 17.05 5.45 -43.19
N GLY A 901 17.70 5.27 -42.03
CA GLY A 901 17.72 6.22 -40.93
C GLY A 901 16.43 6.29 -40.09
N THR A 902 15.35 5.61 -40.49
CA THR A 902 14.10 5.57 -39.73
C THR A 902 14.23 4.67 -38.51
N ARG A 903 14.59 5.25 -37.35
CA ARG A 903 14.66 4.57 -36.05
C ARG A 903 13.26 4.25 -35.50
N GLY A 904 12.57 3.34 -36.18
CA GLY A 904 11.25 2.85 -35.80
C GLY A 904 11.28 1.96 -34.56
N ARG A 905 10.14 1.86 -33.89
CA ARG A 905 9.86 0.80 -32.91
C ARG A 905 9.08 -0.31 -33.62
N LEU A 906 9.22 -1.56 -33.17
CA LEU A 906 8.54 -2.71 -33.77
C LEU A 906 7.69 -3.42 -32.72
N ALA A 907 6.39 -3.56 -32.96
CA ALA A 907 5.52 -4.40 -32.16
C ALA A 907 5.59 -5.85 -32.68
N VAL A 908 5.74 -6.79 -31.75
CA VAL A 908 5.61 -8.24 -31.98
C VAL A 908 4.45 -8.74 -31.12
N THR A 909 3.41 -9.27 -31.74
CA THR A 909 2.15 -9.65 -31.09
C THR A 909 1.82 -11.12 -31.34
N GLY A 910 1.32 -11.82 -30.32
CA GLY A 910 0.72 -13.15 -30.43
C GLY A 910 -0.51 -13.26 -29.52
N THR A 911 -1.24 -14.38 -29.63
CA THR A 911 -2.34 -14.69 -28.69
C THR A 911 -1.82 -15.18 -27.34
N GLU A 912 -0.63 -15.79 -27.34
CA GLU A 912 0.07 -16.31 -26.17
C GLU A 912 1.15 -15.33 -25.67
N VAL A 913 1.70 -15.57 -24.48
CA VAL A 913 2.85 -14.81 -23.97
C VAL A 913 4.12 -15.19 -24.75
N LEU A 914 4.82 -14.17 -25.26
CA LEU A 914 6.07 -14.30 -25.99
C LEU A 914 7.24 -13.80 -25.15
N GLN A 915 8.44 -14.38 -25.31
CA GLN A 915 9.70 -13.71 -24.95
C GLN A 915 10.34 -13.15 -26.22
N VAL A 916 10.81 -11.90 -26.18
CA VAL A 916 11.42 -11.22 -27.34
C VAL A 916 12.76 -10.60 -26.95
N GLN A 917 13.76 -10.75 -27.83
CA GLN A 917 15.10 -10.18 -27.71
C GLN A 917 15.50 -9.50 -29.02
N SER A 918 16.22 -8.39 -28.96
CA SER A 918 16.75 -7.68 -30.12
C SER A 918 18.27 -7.54 -30.05
N PHE A 919 18.95 -7.82 -31.16
CA PHE A 919 20.41 -7.78 -31.29
C PHE A 919 20.82 -6.91 -32.48
N LEU A 920 22.00 -6.30 -32.39
CA LEU A 920 22.63 -5.56 -33.48
C LEU A 920 24.05 -6.09 -33.70
N THR A 921 24.38 -6.46 -34.93
CA THR A 921 25.75 -6.89 -35.31
C THR A 921 26.48 -5.75 -36.01
N GLN A 922 27.73 -5.48 -35.61
CA GLN A 922 28.63 -4.55 -36.32
C GLN A 922 29.61 -5.33 -37.23
N PRO A 923 30.23 -4.69 -38.24
CA PRO A 923 31.32 -5.29 -39.01
C PRO A 923 32.49 -5.65 -38.07
N GLY A 924 32.95 -6.90 -38.13
CA GLY A 924 33.98 -7.42 -37.22
C GLY A 924 33.46 -8.32 -36.09
N GLY A 925 32.14 -8.49 -35.95
CA GLY A 925 31.54 -9.56 -35.12
C GLY A 925 31.45 -9.27 -33.62
N ALA A 926 31.82 -8.07 -33.17
CA ALA A 926 31.48 -7.61 -31.82
C ALA A 926 29.97 -7.28 -31.75
N PHE A 927 29.31 -7.78 -30.70
CA PHE A 927 27.97 -7.35 -30.32
C PHE A 927 28.04 -6.10 -29.43
N THR A 928 27.01 -5.26 -29.47
CA THR A 928 26.88 -4.12 -28.58
C THR A 928 25.43 -4.06 -28.12
N GLU A 929 25.20 -3.94 -26.81
CA GLU A 929 23.84 -3.79 -26.30
C GLU A 929 23.30 -2.39 -26.62
N VAL A 930 22.06 -2.32 -27.10
CA VAL A 930 21.43 -1.05 -27.49
C VAL A 930 20.09 -0.90 -26.76
N THR A 931 20.12 -0.15 -25.66
CA THR A 931 18.98 0.47 -24.94
C THR A 931 17.97 -0.43 -24.19
N SER A 932 18.37 -0.86 -22.98
CA SER A 932 17.84 -0.41 -21.69
C SER A 932 16.32 -0.45 -21.35
N GLY A 933 16.01 -0.97 -20.16
CA GLY A 933 14.84 -0.60 -19.35
C GLY A 933 13.87 -1.77 -19.05
N GLN A 934 13.61 -2.15 -17.80
CA GLN A 934 14.06 -1.54 -16.52
C GLN A 934 15.56 -1.70 -16.26
#